data_AF-A0A935DPX8-F1
#
_entry.id   AF-A0A935DPX8-F1
#
_cell.length_a   1.000
_cell.length_b   1.000
_cell.length_c   1.000
_cell.angle_alpha   90.00
_cell.angle_beta   90.00
_cell.angle_gamma   90.00
#
_symmetry.space_group_name_H-M   'P 1'
#
loop_
_entity.id
_entity.type
_entity.pdbx_description
1 polymer ?
#
loop_
_entity_poly.entity_id
_entity_poly.type
_entity_poly.pdbx_seq_one_letter_code
_entity_poly.pdbx_strand_id
1 'polypeptide(L)'
;MRTRILVAIAAVAALVGCDGGGTPAGARLTPAGTGPRVVWDLNTNTLPLIPLPNDVATSPDPTSPTGRRINASLIVPTGIERTVRARFDELDGWGTFAPISLSFEEHIDVADLLRRQGGTNHFRQSDFPGHAIYLIDLETGLPVPLDFNSGNYPYAVAHTDQYFDNDPRSTESNLLFETVEEDANNNGVLDPGEDTDFDGVLDHPNTLDGRLTGDRQDGYDRMAWFYERESRTLIMRPLLPMRQRKTYAVVITNRLVGERTGTAVRSPFDHVHHSRQTAALEPLERHFRAHPELYGSLATNGWGDVALAWSFTTQSVTDDLDTVRSGLYGRGPMARLATEFPADTVPMPMQGGASSCPAPGSRVFVASGEAFRGVLSSLGSVLGLNAEGTAALLRSYGSLSHVVTVLYDTPYLLGDPERESRDDAFEIDWQTGRARVNHDVMAMTMFIPTEAEGQRQPFAPLLFMHGHGSNSAEILGYGGLVLQHGNALVTLNAPGHGLELSPVILAAVRAAFSGRCLQGAANSITLGRARDLDGDMSPDSGANYWTAYLFHTRDSVRQTIIDEIQAIRMLRGFDGRNARPRTLTTRDGNAFAFDGDYNRDGRPDIAGDFDGNGTPDLGGPNSPYAAAGGSLGGIVTGLLAGAEPALTSSVPVVGGGGLADIAIRTENGAVLAALMLRVMGPLVVSVPSTGAGRGTSCAAGEYALQIVGPSLSSRARVEFACLPGAELSGDDVLLVRNLTNGHVSCSGSSGGMPGRFRVHVPSDAGDRWAVEHYRHGRDRMRFGECTWIGAAPRPDRVISTWQVGAPARDAGCTVCGRFEATNWEVGAPLVAPMAGFGRRRQTPEFRRLVMLAQVALEKGDPINYVRRVFLDPLTAPDVPARPRSMLVTNTTGDPNVTIATGYAMARVAGIVPFLPSDAPPHLAEFRAPASFEAAHPGFASPNDVLLANHAIEGLSRLGRHPAGPGAENFLVDVDDISDGRQFFSTDERNQRPQSDGGIAPVTLGRNGVPGPALRWSRRSVAMSGPNDDTVWTYASGVPTSGMVSPYVQPRGIHGFQKIYDSSLGFDMAVYMFSMVGRYLQTGGTVIPYLADPTGHHCLEDSTCAFIR
;
A
#
# COMPACT_ATOMS: atom_id res chain seq x y z
N MET A 1 -68.57 -35.38 9.55
CA MET A 1 -68.13 -35.55 8.15
C MET A 1 -68.09 -34.25 7.34
N ARG A 2 -68.94 -33.24 7.61
CA ARG A 2 -68.93 -31.95 6.89
C ARG A 2 -67.75 -31.01 7.21
N THR A 3 -67.11 -31.11 8.37
CA THR A 3 -66.00 -30.23 8.76
C THR A 3 -64.65 -30.60 8.15
N ARG A 4 -64.44 -31.87 7.77
CA ARG A 4 -63.19 -32.33 7.11
C ARG A 4 -63.15 -32.00 5.61
N ILE A 5 -64.31 -31.81 4.96
CA ILE A 5 -64.39 -31.45 3.55
C ILE A 5 -64.14 -29.94 3.34
N LEU A 6 -64.57 -29.09 4.27
CA LEU A 6 -64.31 -27.64 4.22
C LEU A 6 -62.83 -27.28 4.42
N VAL A 7 -62.10 -28.01 5.28
CA VAL A 7 -60.65 -27.82 5.47
C VAL A 7 -59.86 -28.33 4.27
N ALA A 8 -60.30 -29.41 3.62
CA ALA A 8 -59.66 -29.91 2.40
C ALA A 8 -59.87 -28.96 1.20
N ILE A 9 -61.04 -28.32 1.07
CA ILE A 9 -61.30 -27.37 -0.01
C ILE A 9 -60.56 -26.03 0.23
N ALA A 10 -60.42 -25.59 1.48
CA ALA A 10 -59.61 -24.41 1.81
C ALA A 10 -58.10 -24.64 1.60
N ALA A 11 -57.60 -25.85 1.87
CA ALA A 11 -56.21 -26.21 1.60
C ALA A 11 -55.90 -26.37 0.10
N VAL A 12 -56.86 -26.87 -0.69
CA VAL A 12 -56.72 -26.94 -2.16
C VAL A 12 -56.87 -25.56 -2.80
N ALA A 13 -57.72 -24.68 -2.27
CA ALA A 13 -57.80 -23.28 -2.75
C ALA A 13 -56.54 -22.46 -2.41
N ALA A 14 -55.86 -22.74 -1.28
CA ALA A 14 -54.58 -22.15 -0.94
C ALA A 14 -53.40 -22.69 -1.78
N LEU A 15 -53.53 -23.91 -2.34
CA LEU A 15 -52.53 -24.51 -3.24
C LEU A 15 -52.75 -24.17 -4.73
N VAL A 16 -53.93 -23.67 -5.10
CA VAL A 16 -54.24 -23.19 -6.48
C VAL A 16 -54.07 -21.66 -6.59
N GLY A 17 -53.75 -20.98 -5.48
CA GLY A 17 -53.29 -19.58 -5.46
C GLY A 17 -51.80 -19.40 -5.74
N CYS A 18 -51.05 -20.49 -5.88
CA CYS A 18 -49.79 -20.46 -6.63
C CYS A 18 -50.15 -20.32 -8.10
N ASP A 19 -50.52 -19.10 -8.49
CA ASP A 19 -50.48 -18.69 -9.88
C ASP A 19 -49.16 -19.17 -10.47
N GLY A 20 -49.20 -19.71 -11.68
CA GLY A 20 -48.05 -20.24 -12.40
C GLY A 20 -47.12 -19.10 -12.76
N GLY A 21 -46.47 -18.53 -11.73
CA GLY A 21 -45.46 -17.49 -11.84
C GLY A 21 -44.39 -18.03 -12.75
N GLY A 22 -44.42 -17.57 -14.00
CA GLY A 22 -43.39 -17.89 -14.97
C GLY A 22 -42.01 -17.63 -14.37
N THR A 23 -40.99 -18.28 -14.93
CA THR A 23 -39.59 -17.92 -14.69
C THR A 23 -39.48 -16.38 -14.63
N PRO A 24 -38.89 -15.80 -13.56
CA PRO A 24 -38.81 -14.35 -13.41
C PRO A 24 -38.32 -13.72 -14.71
N ALA A 25 -39.13 -12.83 -15.29
CA ALA A 25 -38.81 -12.23 -16.58
C ALA A 25 -37.56 -11.35 -16.42
N GLY A 26 -36.51 -11.65 -17.19
CA GLY A 26 -35.36 -10.75 -17.30
C GLY A 26 -35.64 -9.65 -18.34
N ALA A 27 -34.78 -8.63 -18.37
CA ALA A 27 -35.01 -7.45 -19.22
C ALA A 27 -34.95 -7.75 -20.73
N ARG A 28 -34.11 -8.70 -21.13
CA ARG A 28 -33.97 -9.17 -22.53
C ARG A 28 -33.45 -10.60 -22.57
N LEU A 29 -34.00 -11.41 -23.48
CA LEU A 29 -33.49 -12.74 -23.79
C LEU A 29 -32.09 -12.67 -24.38
N THR A 30 -31.19 -13.53 -23.92
CA THR A 30 -29.84 -13.65 -24.47
C THR A 30 -29.91 -14.01 -25.95
N PRO A 31 -29.37 -13.18 -26.85
CA PRO A 31 -29.39 -13.47 -28.28
C PRO A 31 -28.70 -14.79 -28.62
N ALA A 32 -29.21 -15.48 -29.64
CA ALA A 32 -28.49 -16.58 -30.26
C ALA A 32 -27.18 -16.07 -30.89
N GLY A 33 -26.11 -16.86 -30.81
CA GLY A 33 -24.81 -16.49 -31.36
C GLY A 33 -23.71 -17.46 -30.97
N THR A 34 -22.55 -17.31 -31.60
CA THR A 34 -21.35 -18.15 -31.39
C THR A 34 -20.22 -17.41 -30.69
N GLY A 35 -20.47 -16.22 -30.13
CA GLY A 35 -19.46 -15.45 -29.44
C GLY A 35 -19.10 -16.06 -28.09
N PRO A 36 -17.97 -15.64 -27.48
CA PRO A 36 -17.49 -16.18 -26.22
C PRO A 36 -18.56 -16.07 -25.14
N ARG A 37 -18.88 -17.19 -24.52
CA ARG A 37 -19.81 -17.22 -23.39
C ARG A 37 -19.06 -16.90 -22.11
N VAL A 38 -19.68 -16.10 -21.25
CA VAL A 38 -19.12 -15.79 -19.92
C VAL A 38 -19.16 -17.03 -19.03
N VAL A 39 -18.09 -17.27 -18.28
CA VAL A 39 -18.00 -18.38 -17.33
C VAL A 39 -18.82 -18.05 -16.08
N TRP A 40 -19.55 -19.05 -15.59
CA TRP A 40 -20.35 -18.94 -14.37
C TRP A 40 -20.33 -20.25 -13.58
N ASP A 41 -19.52 -20.29 -12.52
CA ASP A 41 -19.48 -21.39 -11.56
C ASP A 41 -19.38 -20.88 -10.11
N LEU A 42 -20.42 -21.15 -9.33
CA LEU A 42 -20.49 -20.79 -7.91
C LEU A 42 -19.91 -21.88 -6.99
N ASN A 43 -19.69 -23.09 -7.49
CA ASN A 43 -19.38 -24.27 -6.68
C ASN A 43 -17.92 -24.73 -6.81
N THR A 44 -17.03 -23.84 -7.25
CA THR A 44 -15.60 -24.15 -7.30
C THR A 44 -15.08 -24.42 -5.89
N ASN A 45 -14.11 -25.33 -5.76
CA ASN A 45 -13.50 -25.70 -4.48
C ASN A 45 -12.61 -24.57 -3.89
N THR A 46 -12.43 -23.45 -4.60
CA THR A 46 -11.59 -22.32 -4.19
C THR A 46 -12.41 -21.03 -4.04
N LEU A 47 -12.38 -20.16 -5.06
CA LEU A 47 -13.12 -18.91 -5.18
C LEU A 47 -14.10 -19.03 -6.36
N PRO A 48 -15.34 -18.53 -6.25
CA PRO A 48 -16.34 -18.69 -7.30
C PRO A 48 -15.84 -18.09 -8.62
N LEU A 49 -15.97 -18.84 -9.70
CA LEU A 49 -15.56 -18.42 -11.05
C LEU A 49 -16.77 -17.79 -11.74
N ILE A 50 -17.10 -16.59 -11.27
CA ILE A 50 -18.14 -15.71 -11.81
C ILE A 50 -17.54 -14.33 -12.04
N PRO A 51 -18.23 -13.40 -12.73
CA PRO A 51 -17.82 -12.00 -12.70
C PRO A 51 -17.75 -11.52 -11.25
N LEU A 52 -16.63 -10.93 -10.83
CA LEU A 52 -16.43 -10.39 -9.49
C LEU A 52 -15.89 -8.96 -9.59
N PRO A 53 -16.35 -8.02 -8.75
CA PRO A 53 -17.39 -8.13 -7.72
C PRO A 53 -18.79 -8.38 -8.29
N ASN A 54 -19.66 -9.07 -7.53
CA ASN A 54 -21.04 -9.38 -7.91
C ASN A 54 -21.94 -9.66 -6.69
N ASP A 55 -23.10 -9.00 -6.64
CA ASP A 55 -24.07 -9.16 -5.54
C ASP A 55 -24.67 -10.56 -5.42
N VAL A 56 -24.58 -11.41 -6.45
CA VAL A 56 -25.00 -12.82 -6.33
C VAL A 56 -24.10 -13.61 -5.39
N ALA A 57 -22.84 -13.20 -5.22
CA ALA A 57 -21.90 -13.74 -4.23
C ALA A 57 -21.97 -12.98 -2.88
N THR A 58 -23.16 -12.47 -2.53
CA THR A 58 -23.44 -11.84 -1.24
C THR A 58 -24.64 -12.51 -0.57
N SER A 59 -24.68 -12.41 0.76
CA SER A 59 -25.81 -12.81 1.59
C SER A 59 -26.60 -11.57 2.02
N PRO A 60 -27.94 -11.56 1.95
CA PRO A 60 -28.75 -10.48 2.51
C PRO A 60 -28.57 -10.38 4.03
N ASP A 61 -28.31 -9.18 4.52
CA ASP A 61 -28.19 -8.86 5.93
C ASP A 61 -28.77 -7.46 6.19
N PRO A 62 -30.05 -7.35 6.60
CA PRO A 62 -30.69 -6.06 6.90
C PRO A 62 -30.03 -5.26 8.02
N THR A 63 -29.13 -5.86 8.80
CA THR A 63 -28.37 -5.18 9.85
C THR A 63 -27.07 -4.57 9.34
N SER A 64 -26.64 -4.92 8.13
CA SER A 64 -25.47 -4.30 7.51
C SER A 64 -25.85 -2.96 6.84
N PRO A 65 -24.92 -2.00 6.73
CA PRO A 65 -25.18 -0.68 6.13
C PRO A 65 -25.69 -0.71 4.69
N THR A 66 -25.35 -1.75 3.93
CA THR A 66 -25.76 -1.93 2.53
C THR A 66 -26.89 -2.95 2.37
N GLY A 67 -27.33 -3.57 3.47
CA GLY A 67 -28.28 -4.68 3.46
C GLY A 67 -27.68 -6.03 3.05
N ARG A 68 -26.35 -6.15 2.94
CA ARG A 68 -25.62 -7.31 2.42
C ARG A 68 -24.30 -7.59 3.13
N ARG A 69 -23.80 -8.82 3.01
CA ARG A 69 -22.44 -9.25 3.39
C ARG A 69 -21.82 -10.05 2.26
N ILE A 70 -20.50 -9.95 2.06
CA ILE A 70 -19.80 -10.87 1.15
C ILE A 70 -20.00 -12.31 1.64
N ASN A 71 -20.03 -13.25 0.70
CA ASN A 71 -20.11 -14.68 1.00
C ASN A 71 -18.87 -15.40 0.44
N ALA A 72 -17.90 -15.68 1.30
CA ALA A 72 -16.65 -16.34 0.99
C ALA A 72 -16.63 -17.79 1.52
N SER A 73 -16.23 -18.74 0.68
CA SER A 73 -16.12 -20.14 1.10
C SER A 73 -15.00 -20.33 2.13
N LEU A 74 -15.30 -20.93 3.30
CA LEU A 74 -14.30 -21.26 4.32
C LEU A 74 -13.57 -22.59 4.07
N ILE A 75 -13.90 -23.28 2.98
CA ILE A 75 -13.25 -24.54 2.58
C ILE A 75 -11.91 -24.20 1.90
N VAL A 76 -10.84 -24.24 2.69
CA VAL A 76 -9.48 -23.93 2.25
C VAL A 76 -8.43 -24.75 3.02
N PRO A 77 -7.23 -24.95 2.43
CA PRO A 77 -6.21 -25.81 3.04
C PRO A 77 -5.59 -25.27 4.33
N THR A 78 -5.61 -23.95 4.55
CA THR A 78 -4.88 -23.31 5.66
C THR A 78 -5.79 -22.45 6.54
N GLY A 79 -5.46 -22.40 7.83
CA GLY A 79 -6.11 -21.55 8.83
C GLY A 79 -5.95 -20.07 8.52
N ILE A 80 -4.77 -19.62 8.08
CA ILE A 80 -4.57 -18.21 7.69
C ILE A 80 -5.54 -17.77 6.58
N GLU A 81 -5.73 -18.60 5.54
CA GLU A 81 -6.69 -18.29 4.48
C GLU A 81 -8.13 -18.34 4.99
N ARG A 82 -8.45 -19.31 5.87
CA ARG A 82 -9.77 -19.43 6.48
C ARG A 82 -10.13 -18.21 7.31
N THR A 83 -9.20 -17.70 8.11
CA THR A 83 -9.37 -16.47 8.91
C THR A 83 -9.61 -15.27 8.01
N VAL A 84 -8.80 -15.09 6.97
CA VAL A 84 -8.99 -14.00 6.00
C VAL A 84 -10.37 -14.07 5.35
N ARG A 85 -10.82 -15.25 4.90
CA ARG A 85 -12.14 -15.43 4.28
C ARG A 85 -13.30 -15.21 5.27
N ALA A 86 -13.17 -15.64 6.52
CA ALA A 86 -14.15 -15.35 7.56
C ALA A 86 -14.31 -13.85 7.80
N ARG A 87 -13.22 -13.07 7.72
CA ARG A 87 -13.29 -11.60 7.81
C ARG A 87 -13.86 -10.94 6.55
N PHE A 88 -13.72 -11.55 5.37
CA PHE A 88 -14.46 -11.11 4.19
C PHE A 88 -15.97 -11.20 4.39
N ASP A 89 -16.48 -12.24 5.07
CA ASP A 89 -17.91 -12.38 5.39
C ASP A 89 -18.43 -11.26 6.31
N GLU A 90 -17.55 -10.54 7.00
CA GLU A 90 -17.89 -9.38 7.81
C GLU A 90 -17.97 -8.08 6.97
N LEU A 91 -17.50 -8.06 5.73
CA LEU A 91 -17.58 -6.86 4.88
C LEU A 91 -19.01 -6.66 4.38
N ASP A 92 -19.49 -5.43 4.47
CA ASP A 92 -20.82 -5.03 4.01
C ASP A 92 -20.85 -4.71 2.50
N GLY A 93 -19.84 -5.06 1.73
CA GLY A 93 -19.83 -4.85 0.29
C GLY A 93 -18.46 -5.07 -0.31
N TRP A 94 -18.36 -4.78 -1.61
CA TRP A 94 -17.14 -4.96 -2.40
C TRP A 94 -16.22 -3.73 -2.37
N GLY A 95 -15.02 -3.86 -2.92
CA GLY A 95 -14.03 -2.79 -2.96
C GLY A 95 -14.44 -1.61 -3.85
N THR A 96 -13.91 -0.42 -3.54
CA THR A 96 -14.15 0.83 -4.28
C THR A 96 -13.10 1.06 -5.37
N PHE A 97 -11.90 0.52 -5.21
CA PHE A 97 -10.78 0.64 -6.15
C PHE A 97 -10.22 -0.72 -6.61
N ALA A 98 -10.67 -1.82 -5.99
CA ALA A 98 -10.33 -3.18 -6.40
C ALA A 98 -10.67 -3.49 -7.88
N PRO A 99 -9.90 -4.37 -8.55
CA PRO A 99 -10.19 -4.80 -9.92
C PRO A 99 -11.54 -5.52 -10.05
N ILE A 100 -12.11 -5.42 -11.25
CA ILE A 100 -13.30 -6.16 -11.69
C ILE A 100 -12.85 -7.22 -12.69
N SER A 101 -13.25 -8.47 -12.50
CA SER A 101 -12.85 -9.62 -13.31
C SER A 101 -14.03 -10.25 -14.03
N LEU A 102 -13.81 -10.70 -15.27
CA LEU A 102 -14.81 -11.34 -16.13
C LEU A 102 -14.14 -12.39 -17.02
N SER A 103 -14.45 -13.67 -16.80
CA SER A 103 -13.87 -14.80 -17.54
C SER A 103 -14.78 -15.31 -18.66
N PHE A 104 -14.18 -15.88 -19.71
CA PHE A 104 -14.88 -16.37 -20.90
C PHE A 104 -14.49 -17.82 -21.26
N GLU A 105 -15.41 -18.55 -21.89
CA GLU A 105 -15.16 -19.90 -22.42
C GLU A 105 -14.23 -19.86 -23.66
N GLU A 106 -14.13 -18.73 -24.37
CA GLU A 106 -13.27 -18.50 -25.53
C GLU A 106 -12.61 -17.12 -25.46
N HIS A 107 -11.55 -16.86 -26.24
CA HIS A 107 -10.88 -15.57 -26.26
C HIS A 107 -11.75 -14.44 -26.85
N ILE A 108 -11.70 -13.27 -26.21
CA ILE A 108 -12.20 -12.01 -26.76
C ILE A 108 -11.19 -11.38 -27.72
N ASP A 109 -11.66 -10.54 -28.64
CA ASP A 109 -10.79 -9.72 -29.49
C ASP A 109 -10.23 -8.54 -28.68
N VAL A 110 -9.08 -8.78 -28.06
CA VAL A 110 -8.35 -7.80 -27.24
C VAL A 110 -7.96 -6.57 -28.05
N ALA A 111 -7.63 -6.74 -29.34
CA ALA A 111 -7.24 -5.64 -30.22
C ALA A 111 -8.45 -4.75 -30.59
N ASP A 112 -9.62 -5.33 -30.85
CA ASP A 112 -10.86 -4.57 -31.04
C ASP A 112 -11.26 -3.80 -29.78
N LEU A 113 -11.13 -4.40 -28.60
CA LEU A 113 -11.40 -3.70 -27.33
C LEU A 113 -10.49 -2.48 -27.15
N LEU A 114 -9.18 -2.63 -27.38
CA LEU A 114 -8.24 -1.51 -27.29
C LEU A 114 -8.52 -0.41 -28.32
N ARG A 115 -8.88 -0.75 -29.56
CA ARG A 115 -9.28 0.26 -30.56
C ARG A 115 -10.54 1.04 -30.19
N ARG A 116 -11.38 0.52 -29.28
CA ARG A 116 -12.62 1.17 -28.85
C ARG A 116 -12.46 1.97 -27.57
N GLN A 117 -11.60 1.52 -26.67
CA GLN A 117 -11.61 1.96 -25.27
C GLN A 117 -10.21 1.98 -24.63
N GLY A 118 -9.13 1.70 -25.37
CA GLY A 118 -7.77 1.69 -24.86
C GLY A 118 -7.09 3.06 -24.98
N GLY A 119 -6.61 3.62 -23.87
CA GLY A 119 -5.89 4.89 -23.85
C GLY A 119 -6.78 6.13 -23.74
N THR A 120 -6.16 7.26 -23.36
CA THR A 120 -6.83 8.48 -22.91
C THR A 120 -7.73 9.15 -23.96
N ASN A 121 -7.38 9.04 -25.25
CA ASN A 121 -8.16 9.65 -26.33
C ASN A 121 -9.59 9.10 -26.45
N HIS A 122 -9.85 7.87 -25.99
CA HIS A 122 -11.19 7.30 -26.02
C HIS A 122 -12.12 7.88 -24.94
N PHE A 123 -11.62 8.72 -24.03
CA PHE A 123 -12.45 9.45 -23.07
C PHE A 123 -13.00 10.77 -23.60
N ARG A 124 -12.68 11.18 -24.84
CA ARG A 124 -13.31 12.34 -25.47
C ARG A 124 -14.82 12.13 -25.58
N GLN A 125 -15.59 13.20 -25.44
CA GLN A 125 -17.06 13.11 -25.47
C GLN A 125 -17.61 12.49 -26.77
N SER A 126 -16.91 12.65 -27.90
CA SER A 126 -17.24 12.02 -29.19
C SER A 126 -17.12 10.50 -29.19
N ASP A 127 -16.17 9.96 -28.44
CA ASP A 127 -15.75 8.55 -28.50
C ASP A 127 -16.35 7.73 -27.36
N PHE A 128 -16.65 8.37 -26.22
CA PHE A 128 -17.23 7.74 -25.03
C PHE A 128 -18.49 6.87 -25.31
N PRO A 129 -19.44 7.28 -26.18
CA PRO A 129 -20.59 6.46 -26.54
C PRO A 129 -20.26 5.14 -27.26
N GLY A 130 -19.04 5.01 -27.79
CA GLY A 130 -18.55 3.84 -28.53
C GLY A 130 -17.92 2.75 -27.65
N HIS A 131 -17.77 2.98 -26.35
CA HIS A 131 -17.15 2.03 -25.41
C HIS A 131 -17.86 0.67 -25.44
N ALA A 132 -17.09 -0.40 -25.23
CA ALA A 132 -17.61 -1.75 -25.20
C ALA A 132 -18.14 -2.12 -23.81
N ILE A 133 -17.59 -1.49 -22.76
CA ILE A 133 -17.84 -1.80 -21.37
C ILE A 133 -18.07 -0.50 -20.57
N TYR A 134 -19.12 -0.47 -19.76
CA TYR A 134 -19.40 0.63 -18.85
C TYR A 134 -19.51 0.15 -17.41
N LEU A 135 -18.95 0.91 -16.47
CA LEU A 135 -19.20 0.79 -15.03
C LEU A 135 -20.06 1.96 -14.60
N ILE A 136 -21.32 1.71 -14.25
CA ILE A 136 -22.36 2.76 -14.09
C ILE A 136 -22.83 2.80 -12.65
N ASP A 137 -22.81 3.98 -12.03
CA ASP A 137 -23.48 4.22 -10.75
C ASP A 137 -25.00 4.15 -10.97
N LEU A 138 -25.69 3.18 -10.34
CA LEU A 138 -27.12 2.98 -10.57
C LEU A 138 -28.01 4.03 -9.92
N GLU A 139 -27.47 4.88 -9.05
CA GLU A 139 -28.22 6.01 -8.49
C GLU A 139 -28.20 7.20 -9.45
N THR A 140 -27.05 7.52 -10.01
CA THR A 140 -26.87 8.72 -10.85
C THR A 140 -26.97 8.46 -12.35
N GLY A 141 -26.75 7.22 -12.79
CA GLY A 141 -26.63 6.89 -14.21
C GLY A 141 -25.32 7.37 -14.83
N LEU A 142 -24.31 7.74 -14.04
CA LEU A 142 -23.03 8.24 -14.53
C LEU A 142 -21.95 7.14 -14.52
N PRO A 143 -21.11 7.06 -15.57
CA PRO A 143 -20.08 6.05 -15.70
C PRO A 143 -18.77 6.44 -15.00
N VAL A 144 -18.11 5.45 -14.39
CA VAL A 144 -16.75 5.53 -13.83
C VAL A 144 -15.74 5.12 -14.92
N PRO A 145 -14.65 5.89 -15.12
CA PRO A 145 -13.65 5.56 -16.14
C PRO A 145 -12.85 4.30 -15.77
N LEU A 146 -12.67 3.41 -16.75
CA LEU A 146 -11.94 2.15 -16.63
C LEU A 146 -10.65 2.20 -17.47
N ASP A 147 -9.57 1.65 -16.93
CA ASP A 147 -8.30 1.51 -17.64
C ASP A 147 -8.24 0.19 -18.43
N PHE A 148 -7.96 0.29 -19.72
CA PHE A 148 -7.66 -0.84 -20.60
C PHE A 148 -6.29 -0.61 -21.26
N ASN A 149 -5.23 -1.07 -20.60
CA ASN A 149 -3.85 -0.99 -21.07
C ASN A 149 -3.31 0.43 -21.34
N SER A 150 -3.77 1.45 -20.61
CA SER A 150 -3.22 2.80 -20.80
C SER A 150 -1.88 2.99 -20.09
N GLY A 151 -1.44 2.01 -19.29
CA GLY A 151 -0.17 2.06 -18.54
C GLY A 151 -0.29 2.65 -17.12
N ASN A 152 -1.51 2.92 -16.66
CA ASN A 152 -1.77 3.48 -15.32
C ASN A 152 -1.56 2.47 -14.17
N TYR A 153 -1.48 1.17 -14.48
CA TYR A 153 -1.25 0.07 -13.54
C TYR A 153 -0.11 -0.82 -14.02
N PRO A 154 1.14 -0.34 -14.00
CA PRO A 154 2.29 -1.18 -14.36
C PRO A 154 2.47 -2.29 -13.32
N TYR A 155 2.75 -3.51 -13.77
CA TYR A 155 2.98 -4.68 -12.90
C TYR A 155 4.41 -5.21 -12.92
N ALA A 156 5.25 -4.71 -13.83
CA ALA A 156 6.64 -5.13 -13.92
C ALA A 156 7.44 -4.72 -12.67
N VAL A 157 8.29 -5.63 -12.18
CA VAL A 157 9.08 -5.46 -10.95
C VAL A 157 10.50 -4.95 -11.26
N ALA A 158 11.10 -4.23 -10.32
CA ALA A 158 12.46 -3.73 -10.48
C ALA A 158 13.53 -4.83 -10.27
N HIS A 159 13.35 -5.77 -9.35
CA HIS A 159 14.16 -6.98 -9.19
C HIS A 159 13.35 -8.27 -9.42
N THR A 160 13.77 -9.11 -10.37
CA THR A 160 13.02 -10.30 -10.82
C THR A 160 13.33 -11.57 -10.02
N ASP A 161 14.47 -11.62 -9.32
CA ASP A 161 15.03 -12.82 -8.67
C ASP A 161 15.06 -12.76 -7.12
N GLN A 162 14.39 -11.78 -6.52
CA GLN A 162 14.52 -11.48 -5.08
C GLN A 162 13.74 -12.40 -4.11
N TYR A 163 12.88 -13.29 -4.60
CA TYR A 163 11.84 -13.94 -3.77
C TYR A 163 12.29 -15.21 -3.03
N PHE A 164 12.94 -16.16 -3.71
CA PHE A 164 13.43 -17.41 -3.14
C PHE A 164 14.38 -18.14 -4.11
N ASP A 165 15.13 -19.13 -3.61
CA ASP A 165 16.02 -19.93 -4.45
C ASP A 165 15.24 -20.92 -5.33
N ASN A 166 15.90 -21.40 -6.38
CA ASN A 166 15.36 -22.37 -7.35
C ASN A 166 14.05 -21.91 -8.02
N ASP A 167 13.84 -20.60 -8.14
CA ASP A 167 12.70 -20.01 -8.88
C ASP A 167 12.87 -20.22 -10.40
N PRO A 168 12.04 -21.07 -11.04
CA PRO A 168 12.06 -21.27 -12.49
C PRO A 168 11.69 -19.99 -13.26
N ARG A 169 11.07 -19.01 -12.59
CA ARG A 169 10.66 -17.73 -13.18
C ARG A 169 11.51 -16.54 -12.68
N SER A 170 12.71 -16.78 -12.14
CA SER A 170 13.60 -15.73 -11.60
C SER A 170 13.98 -14.61 -12.60
N THR A 171 13.81 -14.85 -13.90
CA THR A 171 14.09 -13.87 -14.96
C THR A 171 12.86 -13.10 -15.44
N GLU A 172 11.65 -13.51 -15.02
CA GLU A 172 10.41 -12.99 -15.58
C GLU A 172 10.03 -11.63 -15.01
N SER A 173 9.32 -10.84 -15.82
CA SER A 173 9.11 -9.42 -15.60
C SER A 173 8.22 -9.05 -14.42
N ASN A 174 7.38 -9.99 -13.94
CA ASN A 174 6.29 -9.71 -13.01
C ASN A 174 5.88 -10.96 -12.20
N LEU A 175 5.00 -10.77 -11.21
CA LEU A 175 4.51 -11.85 -10.32
C LEU A 175 3.13 -12.40 -10.68
N LEU A 176 2.40 -11.77 -11.61
CA LEU A 176 0.98 -11.99 -11.80
C LEU A 176 0.64 -12.83 -13.03
N PHE A 177 1.38 -12.63 -14.11
CA PHE A 177 1.06 -13.18 -15.43
C PHE A 177 2.26 -13.92 -16.00
N GLU A 178 1.99 -15.06 -16.62
CA GLU A 178 2.99 -15.85 -17.31
C GLU A 178 3.59 -15.10 -18.52
N THR A 179 4.87 -15.35 -18.78
CA THR A 179 5.70 -14.70 -19.81
C THR A 179 6.52 -15.70 -20.63
N VAL A 180 6.52 -16.98 -20.24
CA VAL A 180 7.23 -18.09 -20.87
C VAL A 180 6.30 -18.83 -21.83
N GLU A 181 6.88 -19.33 -22.92
CA GLU A 181 6.24 -20.25 -23.86
C GLU A 181 6.76 -21.66 -23.59
N GLU A 182 5.88 -22.58 -23.22
CA GLU A 182 6.22 -23.96 -22.90
C GLU A 182 5.87 -24.96 -24.00
N ASP A 183 5.06 -24.59 -25.00
CA ASP A 183 4.72 -25.45 -26.15
C ASP A 183 5.89 -25.52 -27.15
N ALA A 184 6.96 -26.19 -26.72
CA ALA A 184 8.22 -26.27 -27.45
C ALA A 184 8.05 -26.90 -28.83
N ASN A 185 7.04 -27.75 -29.02
CA ASN A 185 6.78 -28.47 -30.25
C ASN A 185 5.55 -27.98 -31.04
N ASN A 186 4.85 -26.96 -30.53
CA ASN A 186 3.69 -26.30 -31.13
C ASN A 186 2.50 -27.24 -31.43
N ASN A 187 2.26 -28.24 -30.56
CA ASN A 187 1.13 -29.16 -30.72
C ASN A 187 -0.09 -28.79 -29.86
N GLY A 188 0.05 -27.79 -28.97
CA GLY A 188 -0.99 -27.34 -28.05
C GLY A 188 -1.35 -28.35 -26.94
N VAL A 189 -0.46 -29.29 -26.63
CA VAL A 189 -0.64 -30.32 -25.60
C VAL A 189 0.54 -30.26 -24.64
N LEU A 190 0.28 -30.27 -23.34
CA LEU A 190 1.33 -30.35 -22.34
C LEU A 190 2.05 -31.71 -22.39
N ASP A 191 3.21 -31.76 -23.02
CA ASP A 191 4.03 -32.96 -23.11
C ASP A 191 4.97 -33.12 -21.90
N PRO A 192 5.41 -34.35 -21.58
CA PRO A 192 6.38 -34.58 -20.52
C PRO A 192 7.63 -33.72 -20.68
N GLY A 193 7.93 -32.92 -19.65
CA GLY A 193 9.10 -32.04 -19.60
C GLY A 193 8.86 -30.60 -20.03
N GLU A 194 7.72 -30.28 -20.66
CA GLU A 194 7.35 -28.92 -21.06
C GLU A 194 6.91 -28.05 -19.88
N ASP A 195 6.27 -28.65 -18.87
CA ASP A 195 5.95 -27.99 -17.59
C ASP A 195 7.25 -27.63 -16.84
N THR A 196 7.69 -26.38 -16.95
CA THR A 196 8.97 -25.92 -16.42
C THR A 196 8.87 -25.30 -15.04
N ASP A 197 7.67 -24.87 -14.62
CA ASP A 197 7.42 -24.34 -13.28
C ASP A 197 6.62 -25.28 -12.36
N PHE A 198 6.19 -26.41 -12.92
CA PHE A 198 5.54 -27.56 -12.30
C PHE A 198 4.09 -27.32 -11.89
N ASP A 199 3.37 -26.39 -12.48
CA ASP A 199 1.98 -26.08 -12.10
C ASP A 199 0.92 -26.93 -12.82
N GLY A 200 1.33 -27.71 -13.83
CA GLY A 200 0.48 -28.59 -14.62
C GLY A 200 -0.30 -27.90 -15.75
N VAL A 201 0.05 -26.66 -16.09
CA VAL A 201 -0.50 -25.89 -17.20
C VAL A 201 0.49 -25.90 -18.37
N LEU A 202 -0.01 -25.81 -19.61
CA LEU A 202 0.84 -25.50 -20.77
C LEU A 202 0.88 -23.99 -20.91
N ASP A 203 2.00 -23.41 -20.47
CA ASP A 203 2.13 -21.97 -20.40
C ASP A 203 2.35 -21.32 -21.76
N HIS A 204 1.64 -20.20 -21.96
CA HIS A 204 1.83 -19.30 -23.08
C HIS A 204 2.03 -17.87 -22.53
N PRO A 205 2.86 -17.06 -23.20
CA PRO A 205 3.15 -15.69 -22.76
C PRO A 205 1.88 -14.84 -22.76
N ASN A 206 1.63 -14.10 -21.68
CA ASN A 206 0.46 -13.23 -21.55
C ASN A 206 0.61 -11.90 -22.31
N THR A 207 1.05 -11.97 -23.57
CA THR A 207 1.13 -10.81 -24.47
C THR A 207 -0.20 -10.55 -25.17
N LEU A 208 -0.35 -9.39 -25.82
CA LEU A 208 -1.57 -8.95 -26.50
C LEU A 208 -2.07 -9.93 -27.56
N ASP A 209 -1.19 -10.75 -28.13
CA ASP A 209 -1.48 -11.78 -29.14
C ASP A 209 -1.06 -13.21 -28.71
N GLY A 210 -0.59 -13.38 -27.47
CA GLY A 210 -0.21 -14.68 -26.91
C GLY A 210 1.09 -15.25 -27.47
N ARG A 211 1.98 -14.39 -27.98
CA ARG A 211 3.23 -14.78 -28.63
C ARG A 211 4.39 -13.87 -28.24
N LEU A 212 5.58 -14.45 -28.20
CA LEU A 212 6.85 -13.72 -28.19
C LEU A 212 7.36 -13.51 -29.62
N THR A 213 7.92 -12.35 -29.89
CA THR A 213 8.69 -12.05 -31.12
C THR A 213 10.18 -12.34 -30.97
N GLY A 214 10.64 -12.54 -29.73
CA GLY A 214 12.04 -12.70 -29.39
C GLY A 214 12.72 -11.39 -28.96
N ASP A 215 11.99 -10.28 -28.92
CA ASP A 215 12.46 -9.05 -28.29
C ASP A 215 12.42 -9.22 -26.76
N ARG A 216 13.50 -8.81 -26.08
CA ARG A 216 13.57 -8.82 -24.62
C ARG A 216 12.51 -7.93 -23.97
N GLN A 217 12.00 -6.93 -24.68
CA GLN A 217 10.96 -6.02 -24.20
C GLN A 217 9.54 -6.58 -24.34
N ASP A 218 9.36 -7.74 -25.00
CA ASP A 218 8.05 -8.38 -25.17
C ASP A 218 7.32 -8.59 -23.82
N GLY A 219 8.06 -9.01 -22.79
CA GLY A 219 7.58 -9.21 -21.42
C GLY A 219 7.20 -7.92 -20.67
N TYR A 220 7.16 -6.77 -21.34
CA TYR A 220 6.82 -5.47 -20.78
C TYR A 220 5.83 -4.72 -21.68
N ASP A 221 6.23 -4.47 -22.94
CA ASP A 221 5.54 -3.56 -23.85
C ASP A 221 4.33 -4.20 -24.53
N ARG A 222 4.39 -5.52 -24.70
CA ARG A 222 3.34 -6.30 -25.36
C ARG A 222 2.48 -7.06 -24.39
N MET A 223 2.68 -6.91 -23.09
CA MET A 223 1.89 -7.60 -22.07
C MET A 223 0.42 -7.15 -22.09
N ALA A 224 -0.48 -8.12 -21.96
CA ALA A 224 -1.90 -7.89 -21.81
C ALA A 224 -2.25 -7.69 -20.33
N TRP A 225 -1.85 -6.57 -19.73
CA TRP A 225 -2.02 -6.31 -18.29
C TRP A 225 -3.48 -6.30 -17.79
N PHE A 226 -4.42 -6.18 -18.71
CA PHE A 226 -5.86 -6.14 -18.47
C PHE A 226 -6.58 -7.43 -18.91
N TYR A 227 -5.87 -8.43 -19.42
CA TYR A 227 -6.46 -9.69 -19.87
C TYR A 227 -5.50 -10.86 -19.61
N GLU A 228 -5.91 -11.82 -18.78
CA GLU A 228 -5.19 -13.07 -18.55
C GLU A 228 -5.60 -14.10 -19.61
N ARG A 229 -4.65 -14.51 -20.46
CA ARG A 229 -4.90 -15.47 -21.54
C ARG A 229 -5.16 -16.88 -21.04
N GLU A 230 -4.40 -17.32 -20.04
CA GLU A 230 -4.49 -18.67 -19.47
C GLU A 230 -5.92 -19.00 -19.01
N SER A 231 -6.54 -18.13 -18.22
CA SER A 231 -7.93 -18.31 -17.74
C SER A 231 -8.98 -17.55 -18.55
N ARG A 232 -8.57 -16.87 -19.64
CA ARG A 232 -9.42 -16.02 -20.50
C ARG A 232 -10.19 -14.97 -19.71
N THR A 233 -9.49 -14.29 -18.80
CA THR A 233 -10.10 -13.36 -17.84
C THR A 233 -9.75 -11.92 -18.16
N LEU A 234 -10.77 -11.13 -18.49
CA LEU A 234 -10.68 -9.68 -18.54
C LEU A 234 -10.60 -9.09 -17.12
N ILE A 235 -9.67 -8.17 -16.91
CA ILE A 235 -9.40 -7.46 -15.65
C ILE A 235 -9.57 -5.97 -15.92
N MET A 236 -10.65 -5.39 -15.41
CA MET A 236 -10.98 -3.97 -15.54
C MET A 236 -10.56 -3.24 -14.27
N ARG A 237 -9.83 -2.14 -14.40
CA ARG A 237 -9.33 -1.34 -13.28
C ARG A 237 -10.00 0.04 -13.27
N PRO A 238 -10.67 0.47 -12.18
CA PRO A 238 -11.26 1.79 -12.10
C PRO A 238 -10.17 2.86 -11.91
N LEU A 239 -10.15 3.91 -12.75
CA LEU A 239 -9.16 4.99 -12.65
C LEU A 239 -9.40 5.93 -11.45
N LEU A 240 -10.61 5.89 -10.90
CA LEU A 240 -11.07 6.62 -9.73
C LEU A 240 -11.80 5.67 -8.78
N PRO A 241 -11.64 5.80 -7.44
CA PRO A 241 -12.41 4.99 -6.51
C PRO A 241 -13.90 5.29 -6.65
N MET A 242 -14.68 4.23 -6.70
CA MET A 242 -16.14 4.28 -6.61
C MET A 242 -16.59 4.87 -5.27
N ARG A 243 -17.80 5.44 -5.23
CA ARG A 243 -18.39 5.92 -3.97
C ARG A 243 -18.75 4.72 -3.10
N GLN A 244 -18.47 4.82 -1.80
CA GLN A 244 -18.87 3.83 -0.80
C GLN A 244 -20.41 3.69 -0.70
N ARG A 245 -20.90 2.49 -0.38
CA ARG A 245 -22.34 2.16 -0.21
C ARG A 245 -23.22 2.46 -1.42
N LYS A 246 -22.65 2.43 -2.62
CA LYS A 246 -23.42 2.61 -3.87
C LYS A 246 -23.47 1.30 -4.63
N THR A 247 -24.60 1.09 -5.30
CA THR A 247 -24.75 -0.04 -6.22
C THR A 247 -24.33 0.41 -7.61
N TYR A 248 -23.38 -0.32 -8.19
CA TYR A 248 -22.91 -0.13 -9.54
C TYR A 248 -23.39 -1.27 -10.43
N ALA A 249 -23.57 -1.00 -11.72
CA ALA A 249 -23.73 -2.00 -12.75
C ALA A 249 -22.52 -2.02 -13.68
N VAL A 250 -22.03 -3.21 -13.98
CA VAL A 250 -21.14 -3.42 -15.13
C VAL A 250 -22.00 -3.83 -16.31
N VAL A 251 -21.89 -3.09 -17.41
CA VAL A 251 -22.64 -3.30 -18.64
C VAL A 251 -21.66 -3.63 -19.75
N ILE A 252 -21.73 -4.88 -20.22
CA ILE A 252 -21.03 -5.36 -21.41
C ILE A 252 -21.97 -5.20 -22.61
N THR A 253 -21.54 -4.47 -23.62
CA THR A 253 -22.34 -4.23 -24.83
C THR A 253 -22.10 -5.32 -25.88
N ASN A 254 -22.94 -5.35 -26.92
CA ASN A 254 -22.73 -6.18 -28.10
C ASN A 254 -21.44 -5.84 -28.88
N ARG A 255 -20.71 -4.78 -28.48
CA ARG A 255 -19.46 -4.34 -29.12
C ARG A 255 -18.23 -5.10 -28.60
N LEU A 256 -18.33 -5.79 -27.47
CA LEU A 256 -17.29 -6.73 -27.05
C LEU A 256 -17.47 -8.04 -27.82
N VAL A 257 -16.51 -8.40 -28.65
CA VAL A 257 -16.60 -9.52 -29.59
C VAL A 257 -15.53 -10.58 -29.33
N GLY A 258 -15.78 -11.79 -29.81
CA GLY A 258 -14.81 -12.89 -29.78
C GLY A 258 -13.74 -12.77 -30.87
N GLU A 259 -12.50 -13.13 -30.53
CA GLU A 259 -11.36 -13.14 -31.45
C GLU A 259 -11.62 -14.03 -32.68
N ARG A 260 -12.16 -15.23 -32.45
CA ARG A 260 -12.37 -16.23 -33.50
C ARG A 260 -13.58 -15.93 -34.39
N THR A 261 -14.66 -15.42 -33.79
CA THR A 261 -15.96 -15.34 -34.47
C THR A 261 -16.33 -13.93 -34.92
N GLY A 262 -15.71 -12.90 -34.33
CA GLY A 262 -16.12 -11.50 -34.53
C GLY A 262 -17.55 -11.21 -34.05
N THR A 263 -18.17 -12.15 -33.31
CA THR A 263 -19.54 -12.02 -32.80
C THR A 263 -19.53 -11.63 -31.32
N ALA A 264 -20.58 -10.91 -30.90
CA ALA A 264 -20.71 -10.40 -29.54
C ALA A 264 -20.61 -11.51 -28.48
N VAL A 265 -19.95 -11.20 -27.36
CA VAL A 265 -19.93 -12.08 -26.18
C VAL A 265 -21.34 -12.39 -25.69
N ARG A 266 -21.50 -13.49 -24.95
CA ARG A 266 -22.82 -14.01 -24.56
C ARG A 266 -22.96 -14.20 -23.06
N SER A 267 -24.12 -13.79 -22.54
CA SER A 267 -24.56 -14.11 -21.18
C SER A 267 -24.63 -15.63 -20.97
N PRO A 268 -24.31 -16.13 -19.78
CA PRO A 268 -24.45 -17.54 -19.46
C PRO A 268 -25.90 -17.95 -19.14
N PHE A 269 -26.83 -16.99 -19.07
CA PHE A 269 -28.23 -17.20 -18.71
C PHE A 269 -29.16 -17.08 -19.92
N ASP A 270 -30.43 -17.45 -19.73
CA ASP A 270 -31.49 -17.22 -20.73
C ASP A 270 -31.74 -15.73 -21.02
N HIS A 271 -31.35 -14.86 -20.08
CA HIS A 271 -31.42 -13.41 -20.21
C HIS A 271 -30.04 -12.78 -20.08
N VAL A 272 -29.90 -11.52 -20.49
CA VAL A 272 -28.63 -10.77 -20.46
C VAL A 272 -28.15 -10.39 -19.05
N HIS A 273 -28.76 -10.94 -17.99
CA HIS A 273 -28.32 -10.80 -16.60
C HIS A 273 -28.89 -11.97 -15.77
N HIS A 274 -28.34 -12.19 -14.57
CA HIS A 274 -28.88 -13.17 -13.63
C HIS A 274 -30.26 -12.71 -13.12
N SER A 275 -31.22 -13.63 -12.99
CA SER A 275 -32.62 -13.30 -12.62
C SER A 275 -32.75 -12.64 -11.25
N ARG A 276 -31.89 -13.00 -10.29
CA ARG A 276 -31.82 -12.35 -8.96
C ARG A 276 -31.46 -10.86 -8.99
N GLN A 277 -30.88 -10.36 -10.09
CA GLN A 277 -30.43 -8.97 -10.20
C GLN A 277 -31.39 -8.08 -11.03
N THR A 278 -32.51 -8.63 -11.50
CA THR A 278 -33.48 -7.90 -12.34
C THR A 278 -33.92 -6.58 -11.70
N ALA A 279 -34.32 -6.60 -10.43
CA ALA A 279 -34.78 -5.39 -9.73
C ALA A 279 -33.67 -4.35 -9.54
N ALA A 280 -32.44 -4.79 -9.25
CA ALA A 280 -31.31 -3.87 -9.08
C ALA A 280 -30.96 -3.17 -10.40
N LEU A 281 -31.10 -3.86 -11.53
CA LEU A 281 -30.74 -3.36 -12.86
C LEU A 281 -31.86 -2.59 -13.57
N GLU A 282 -33.09 -2.58 -13.03
CA GLU A 282 -34.25 -1.85 -13.59
C GLU A 282 -33.94 -0.39 -14.01
N PRO A 283 -33.17 0.41 -13.24
CA PRO A 283 -32.87 1.80 -13.60
C PRO A 283 -32.10 2.01 -14.90
N LEU A 284 -31.37 1.00 -15.41
CA LEU A 284 -30.42 1.17 -16.51
C LEU A 284 -31.05 1.76 -17.77
N GLU A 285 -32.24 1.31 -18.16
CA GLU A 285 -32.87 1.78 -19.40
C GLU A 285 -33.25 3.27 -19.33
N ARG A 286 -33.64 3.75 -18.13
CA ARG A 286 -33.88 5.17 -17.89
C ARG A 286 -32.57 5.96 -17.93
N HIS A 287 -31.51 5.44 -17.32
CA HIS A 287 -30.18 6.08 -17.30
C HIS A 287 -29.59 6.19 -18.70
N PHE A 288 -29.69 5.13 -19.52
CA PHE A 288 -29.26 5.17 -20.93
C PHE A 288 -29.99 6.28 -21.70
N ARG A 289 -31.32 6.36 -21.58
CA ARG A 289 -32.13 7.40 -22.25
C ARG A 289 -31.84 8.81 -21.76
N ALA A 290 -31.50 8.97 -20.48
CA ALA A 290 -31.19 10.26 -19.89
C ALA A 290 -29.83 10.83 -20.35
N HIS A 291 -28.90 9.95 -20.74
CA HIS A 291 -27.53 10.31 -21.10
C HIS A 291 -27.13 9.79 -22.50
N PRO A 292 -27.79 10.24 -23.58
CA PRO A 292 -27.41 9.85 -24.94
C PRO A 292 -25.97 10.23 -25.31
N GLU A 293 -25.45 11.30 -24.73
CA GLU A 293 -24.07 11.77 -24.86
C GLU A 293 -23.03 10.82 -24.25
N LEU A 294 -23.44 9.91 -23.35
CA LEU A 294 -22.57 8.91 -22.73
C LEU A 294 -22.78 7.51 -23.31
N TYR A 295 -24.00 7.20 -23.75
CA TYR A 295 -24.42 5.83 -24.03
C TYR A 295 -24.77 5.56 -25.49
N GLY A 296 -24.91 6.60 -26.32
CA GLY A 296 -25.08 6.45 -27.77
C GLY A 296 -26.24 5.52 -28.13
N SER A 297 -25.94 4.41 -28.82
CA SER A 297 -26.98 3.46 -29.25
C SER A 297 -27.70 2.77 -28.08
N LEU A 298 -27.10 2.65 -26.89
CA LEU A 298 -27.80 2.15 -25.70
C LEU A 298 -28.93 3.11 -25.28
N ALA A 299 -28.79 4.42 -25.52
CA ALA A 299 -29.84 5.39 -25.22
C ALA A 299 -31.09 5.20 -26.08
N THR A 300 -30.91 4.72 -27.32
CA THR A 300 -32.02 4.46 -28.25
C THR A 300 -32.54 3.02 -28.14
N ASN A 301 -31.63 2.03 -28.09
CA ASN A 301 -31.95 0.61 -28.17
C ASN A 301 -32.12 -0.06 -26.79
N GLY A 302 -31.73 0.63 -25.71
CA GLY A 302 -31.78 0.12 -24.34
C GLY A 302 -31.06 -1.23 -24.22
N TRP A 303 -31.75 -2.21 -23.66
CA TRP A 303 -31.27 -3.58 -23.51
C TRP A 303 -30.91 -4.28 -24.83
N GLY A 304 -31.40 -3.80 -25.99
CA GLY A 304 -31.10 -4.35 -27.31
C GLY A 304 -29.61 -4.35 -27.69
N ASP A 305 -28.82 -3.47 -27.05
CA ASP A 305 -27.38 -3.37 -27.26
C ASP A 305 -26.53 -3.93 -26.10
N VAL A 306 -27.18 -4.53 -25.09
CA VAL A 306 -26.51 -5.15 -23.93
C VAL A 306 -26.31 -6.65 -24.17
N ALA A 307 -25.07 -7.12 -23.99
CA ALA A 307 -24.69 -8.54 -24.08
C ALA A 307 -24.73 -9.23 -22.70
N LEU A 308 -24.28 -8.53 -21.65
CA LEU A 308 -24.35 -8.96 -20.26
C LEU A 308 -24.40 -7.74 -19.34
N ALA A 309 -25.18 -7.79 -18.27
CA ALA A 309 -25.10 -6.84 -17.17
C ALA A 309 -25.17 -7.54 -15.81
N TRP A 310 -24.46 -7.01 -14.82
CA TRP A 310 -24.59 -7.43 -13.41
C TRP A 310 -24.37 -6.25 -12.47
N SER A 311 -24.84 -6.38 -11.23
CA SER A 311 -24.66 -5.38 -10.19
C SER A 311 -23.69 -5.82 -9.10
N PHE A 312 -23.04 -4.85 -8.45
CA PHE A 312 -22.37 -5.04 -7.17
C PHE A 312 -22.51 -3.78 -6.31
N THR A 313 -22.48 -3.96 -4.98
CA THR A 313 -22.56 -2.85 -4.01
C THR A 313 -21.24 -2.66 -3.30
N THR A 314 -20.72 -1.43 -3.26
CA THR A 314 -19.46 -1.08 -2.57
C THR A 314 -19.64 -1.03 -1.05
N GLN A 315 -18.62 -1.41 -0.30
CA GLN A 315 -18.62 -1.43 1.16
C GLN A 315 -18.63 -0.03 1.78
N SER A 316 -18.89 0.05 3.09
CA SER A 316 -18.52 1.19 3.92
C SER A 316 -17.00 1.30 4.01
N VAL A 317 -16.42 2.47 3.74
CA VAL A 317 -14.96 2.67 3.74
C VAL A 317 -14.51 3.57 4.88
N THR A 318 -15.18 4.70 5.08
CA THR A 318 -14.69 5.75 6.01
C THR A 318 -15.50 5.88 7.29
N ASP A 319 -16.72 5.35 7.32
CA ASP A 319 -17.69 5.61 8.39
C ASP A 319 -17.18 5.25 9.78
N ASP A 320 -16.40 4.18 9.89
CA ASP A 320 -15.79 3.77 11.15
C ASP A 320 -14.85 4.86 11.70
N LEU A 321 -13.93 5.38 10.88
CA LEU A 321 -13.01 6.45 11.28
C LEU A 321 -13.74 7.78 11.50
N ASP A 322 -14.69 8.12 10.63
CA ASP A 322 -15.53 9.32 10.78
C ASP A 322 -16.32 9.28 12.11
N THR A 323 -16.80 8.09 12.51
CA THR A 323 -17.52 7.86 13.77
C THR A 323 -16.59 7.92 14.98
N VAL A 324 -15.43 7.26 14.94
CA VAL A 324 -14.44 7.33 16.03
C VAL A 324 -13.98 8.77 16.23
N ARG A 325 -13.64 9.49 15.16
CA ARG A 325 -13.30 10.92 15.21
C ARG A 325 -14.41 11.72 15.88
N SER A 326 -15.64 11.58 15.40
CA SER A 326 -16.79 12.30 15.97
C SER A 326 -16.99 11.97 17.46
N GLY A 327 -16.77 10.71 17.84
CA GLY A 327 -16.82 10.23 19.21
C GLY A 327 -15.77 10.87 20.12
N LEU A 328 -14.53 10.99 19.66
CA LEU A 328 -13.46 11.71 20.37
C LEU A 328 -13.81 13.18 20.62
N TYR A 329 -14.58 13.81 19.73
CA TYR A 329 -15.13 15.16 19.92
C TYR A 329 -16.51 15.19 20.62
N GLY A 330 -16.94 14.09 21.23
CA GLY A 330 -18.12 14.02 22.10
C GLY A 330 -19.44 13.94 21.34
N ARG A 331 -19.45 13.43 20.11
CA ARG A 331 -20.63 13.38 19.24
C ARG A 331 -20.88 12.00 18.67
N GLY A 332 -22.13 11.79 18.26
CA GLY A 332 -22.55 10.55 17.61
C GLY A 332 -22.56 9.33 18.54
N PRO A 333 -22.70 8.12 17.98
CA PRO A 333 -22.83 6.88 18.75
C PRO A 333 -21.65 6.57 19.69
N MET A 334 -20.47 7.12 19.39
CA MET A 334 -19.24 6.93 20.18
C MET A 334 -18.86 8.14 21.05
N ALA A 335 -19.81 9.04 21.37
CA ALA A 335 -19.54 10.24 22.19
C ALA A 335 -18.86 9.97 23.55
N ARG A 336 -18.99 8.74 24.09
CA ARG A 336 -18.30 8.30 25.31
C ARG A 336 -16.77 8.38 25.21
N LEU A 337 -16.20 8.25 24.01
CA LEU A 337 -14.76 8.31 23.79
C LEU A 337 -14.17 9.64 24.25
N ALA A 338 -14.90 10.75 24.12
CA ALA A 338 -14.44 12.05 24.59
C ALA A 338 -14.22 12.10 26.11
N THR A 339 -15.02 11.36 26.88
CA THR A 339 -14.91 11.28 28.34
C THR A 339 -13.93 10.20 28.80
N GLU A 340 -13.87 9.07 28.08
CA GLU A 340 -12.93 7.97 28.36
C GLU A 340 -11.48 8.38 28.05
N PHE A 341 -11.29 9.13 26.96
CA PHE A 341 -10.00 9.63 26.50
C PHE A 341 -10.01 11.16 26.49
N PRO A 342 -9.93 11.84 27.65
CA PRO A 342 -9.94 13.29 27.71
C PRO A 342 -8.70 13.90 27.04
N ALA A 343 -8.81 15.18 26.64
CA ALA A 343 -7.70 15.92 26.02
C ALA A 343 -6.70 16.46 27.04
N ASP A 344 -6.14 15.57 27.86
CA ASP A 344 -5.17 15.89 28.92
C ASP A 344 -3.81 15.27 28.58
N THR A 345 -2.72 15.97 28.90
CA THR A 345 -1.34 15.51 28.68
C THR A 345 -0.54 15.50 29.98
N VAL A 346 0.52 14.68 30.03
CA VAL A 346 1.50 14.64 31.12
C VAL A 346 2.89 14.90 30.55
N PRO A 347 3.58 16.00 30.89
CA PRO A 347 4.94 16.26 30.42
C PRO A 347 5.94 15.25 31.01
N MET A 348 6.87 14.77 30.19
CA MET A 348 7.99 13.96 30.64
C MET A 348 9.15 14.85 31.09
N PRO A 349 9.84 14.52 32.20
CA PRO A 349 11.09 15.18 32.55
C PRO A 349 12.09 15.05 31.40
N MET A 350 12.60 16.19 30.90
CA MET A 350 13.57 16.24 29.81
C MET A 350 15.01 16.36 30.33
N GLN A 351 15.18 16.86 31.56
CA GLN A 351 16.48 17.00 32.22
C GLN A 351 16.73 15.91 33.28
N GLY A 352 18.00 15.65 33.58
CA GLY A 352 18.42 14.71 34.62
C GLY A 352 19.77 14.03 34.31
N GLY A 353 20.17 13.05 35.13
CA GLY A 353 21.40 12.27 34.94
C GLY A 353 22.30 12.28 36.19
N ALA A 354 23.45 12.95 36.10
CA ALA A 354 24.40 13.07 37.21
C ALA A 354 23.78 13.72 38.47
N SER A 355 24.37 13.52 39.64
CA SER A 355 23.88 14.06 40.93
C SER A 355 23.79 15.59 41.00
N SER A 356 24.43 16.31 40.07
CA SER A 356 24.36 17.76 39.90
C SER A 356 23.31 18.21 38.87
N CYS A 357 22.57 17.28 38.25
CA CYS A 357 21.49 17.55 37.31
C CYS A 357 20.13 17.18 37.95
N PRO A 358 19.08 17.99 37.77
CA PRO A 358 19.08 19.25 37.05
C PRO A 358 19.52 20.41 37.98
N ALA A 359 19.95 21.54 37.41
CA ALA A 359 20.36 22.70 38.20
C ALA A 359 19.15 23.24 39.03
N PRO A 360 19.36 23.81 40.23
CA PRO A 360 18.29 24.46 40.98
C PRO A 360 17.58 25.54 40.14
N GLY A 361 16.24 25.52 40.10
CA GLY A 361 15.43 26.47 39.31
C GLY A 361 15.34 26.17 37.80
N SER A 362 15.80 24.99 37.35
CA SER A 362 15.68 24.57 35.97
C SER A 362 14.25 24.18 35.58
N ARG A 363 13.87 24.51 34.35
CA ARG A 363 12.64 24.03 33.70
C ARG A 363 12.78 22.54 33.38
N VAL A 364 12.32 21.67 34.26
CA VAL A 364 12.58 20.22 34.21
C VAL A 364 11.99 19.53 32.98
N PHE A 365 10.92 20.08 32.41
CA PHE A 365 10.17 19.50 31.30
C PHE A 365 10.62 19.97 29.90
N VAL A 366 11.67 20.81 29.82
CA VAL A 366 12.22 21.27 28.53
C VAL A 366 13.69 20.91 28.40
N ALA A 367 14.08 20.43 27.22
CA ALA A 367 15.48 20.37 26.81
C ALA A 367 15.79 21.62 25.97
N SER A 368 16.69 22.49 26.45
CA SER A 368 17.03 23.70 25.70
C SER A 368 17.67 23.36 24.34
N GLY A 369 17.40 24.18 23.33
CA GLY A 369 17.93 23.99 21.99
C GLY A 369 19.45 23.95 21.95
N GLU A 370 20.13 24.75 22.78
CA GLU A 370 21.59 24.70 22.92
C GLU A 370 22.09 23.34 23.42
N ALA A 371 21.51 22.82 24.52
CA ALA A 371 21.90 21.54 25.08
C ALA A 371 21.59 20.40 24.10
N PHE A 372 20.44 20.45 23.44
CA PHE A 372 20.01 19.45 22.46
C PHE A 372 20.90 19.44 21.20
N ARG A 373 21.27 20.62 20.66
CA ARG A 373 22.26 20.73 19.58
C ARG A 373 23.63 20.19 20.00
N GLY A 374 24.02 20.38 21.26
CA GLY A 374 25.21 19.75 21.84
C GLY A 374 25.15 18.21 21.83
N VAL A 375 23.97 17.61 22.01
CA VAL A 375 23.75 16.17 21.87
C VAL A 375 23.84 15.75 20.40
N LEU A 376 23.15 16.44 19.48
CA LEU A 376 23.21 16.15 18.04
C LEU A 376 24.65 16.19 17.50
N SER A 377 25.47 17.13 17.99
CA SER A 377 26.89 17.20 17.65
C SER A 377 27.66 15.95 18.03
N SER A 378 27.24 15.25 19.10
CA SER A 378 27.87 14.02 19.58
C SER A 378 27.33 12.77 18.84
N LEU A 379 26.16 12.90 18.21
CA LEU A 379 25.48 11.84 17.47
C LEU A 379 25.72 11.89 15.96
N GLY A 380 26.45 12.89 15.44
CA GLY A 380 26.67 13.06 13.99
C GLY A 380 27.12 11.79 13.28
N SER A 381 28.09 11.05 13.84
CA SER A 381 28.54 9.77 13.29
C SER A 381 27.51 8.65 13.42
N VAL A 382 26.71 8.64 14.50
CA VAL A 382 25.59 7.69 14.69
C VAL A 382 24.49 7.93 13.65
N LEU A 383 24.29 9.18 13.23
CA LEU A 383 23.38 9.58 12.16
C LEU A 383 24.00 9.40 10.75
N GLY A 384 25.18 8.79 10.64
CA GLY A 384 25.86 8.54 9.37
C GLY A 384 26.45 9.78 8.71
N LEU A 385 26.57 10.90 9.44
CA LEU A 385 27.10 12.16 8.93
C LEU A 385 28.61 12.27 9.16
N ASN A 386 29.31 12.88 8.20
CA ASN A 386 30.69 13.33 8.38
C ASN A 386 30.73 14.66 9.16
N ALA A 387 31.93 15.23 9.38
CA ALA A 387 32.07 16.47 10.14
C ALA A 387 31.34 17.67 9.51
N GLU A 388 31.34 17.78 8.18
CA GLU A 388 30.70 18.88 7.46
C GLU A 388 29.17 18.73 7.45
N GLY A 389 28.66 17.54 7.18
CA GLY A 389 27.25 17.20 7.27
C GLY A 389 26.72 17.37 8.70
N THR A 390 27.52 17.02 9.71
CA THR A 390 27.18 17.31 11.12
C THR A 390 27.09 18.82 11.36
N ALA A 391 28.02 19.62 10.83
CA ALA A 391 27.96 21.07 10.97
C ALA A 391 26.73 21.67 10.25
N ALA A 392 26.36 21.15 9.08
CA ALA A 392 25.17 21.56 8.34
C ALA A 392 23.87 21.19 9.08
N LEU A 393 23.79 19.97 9.62
CA LEU A 393 22.71 19.55 10.52
C LEU A 393 22.58 20.54 11.68
N LEU A 394 23.67 20.84 12.39
CA LEU A 394 23.66 21.76 13.53
C LEU A 394 23.28 23.20 13.16
N ARG A 395 23.55 23.64 11.92
CA ARG A 395 23.08 24.92 11.39
C ARG A 395 21.58 24.91 11.13
N SER A 396 21.03 23.84 10.55
CA SER A 396 19.59 23.71 10.32
C SER A 396 18.78 23.75 11.63
N TYR A 397 19.32 23.21 12.72
CA TYR A 397 18.75 23.33 14.07
C TYR A 397 19.03 24.68 14.76
N GLY A 398 19.56 25.67 14.05
CA GLY A 398 19.86 27.00 14.58
C GLY A 398 18.65 27.69 15.20
N SER A 399 17.47 27.46 14.62
CA SER A 399 16.19 28.02 15.07
C SER A 399 15.48 27.15 16.11
N LEU A 400 16.13 26.15 16.73
CA LEU A 400 15.51 25.33 17.78
C LEU A 400 15.56 26.08 19.13
N SER A 401 14.39 26.38 19.70
CA SER A 401 14.26 26.96 21.04
C SER A 401 14.41 25.89 22.12
N HIS A 402 13.57 24.85 22.06
CA HIS A 402 13.58 23.75 23.02
C HIS A 402 12.81 22.53 22.50
N VAL A 403 12.99 21.39 23.18
CA VAL A 403 12.30 20.12 22.91
C VAL A 403 11.52 19.69 24.14
N VAL A 404 10.30 19.19 23.91
CA VAL A 404 9.39 18.69 24.95
C VAL A 404 8.87 17.33 24.53
N THR A 405 8.67 16.41 25.48
CA THR A 405 7.86 15.22 25.26
C THR A 405 6.69 15.20 26.23
N VAL A 406 5.49 14.92 25.73
CA VAL A 406 4.30 14.70 26.55
C VAL A 406 3.73 13.31 26.32
N LEU A 407 3.12 12.76 27.37
CA LEU A 407 2.33 11.54 27.32
C LEU A 407 0.84 11.89 27.20
N TYR A 408 0.10 11.09 26.45
CA TYR A 408 -1.36 11.18 26.35
C TYR A 408 -1.97 9.80 26.18
N ASP A 409 -3.25 9.67 26.55
CA ASP A 409 -4.02 8.43 26.44
C ASP A 409 -4.78 8.42 25.10
N THR A 410 -4.70 7.31 24.36
CA THR A 410 -5.34 7.12 23.06
C THR A 410 -6.23 5.87 23.05
N PRO A 411 -7.40 5.89 22.38
CA PRO A 411 -8.17 4.68 22.20
C PRO A 411 -7.46 3.70 21.27
N TYR A 412 -7.26 2.47 21.76
CA TYR A 412 -6.64 1.37 21.02
C TYR A 412 -7.68 0.32 20.63
N LEU A 413 -7.92 0.15 19.33
CA LEU A 413 -8.96 -0.73 18.80
C LEU A 413 -8.38 -2.01 18.16
N LEU A 414 -7.07 -2.11 18.02
CA LEU A 414 -6.36 -3.25 17.43
C LEU A 414 -6.04 -4.33 18.46
N GLY A 415 -7.06 -4.83 19.15
CA GLY A 415 -6.88 -5.85 20.19
C GLY A 415 -6.24 -5.29 21.46
N ASP A 416 -5.39 -6.08 22.12
CA ASP A 416 -4.67 -5.69 23.34
C ASP A 416 -3.32 -5.05 22.99
N PRO A 417 -3.05 -3.77 23.32
CA PRO A 417 -1.79 -3.13 22.97
C PRO A 417 -0.54 -3.82 23.54
N GLU A 418 -0.66 -4.54 24.66
CA GLU A 418 0.44 -5.31 25.27
C GLU A 418 0.62 -6.69 24.66
N ARG A 419 -0.42 -7.23 24.02
CA ARG A 419 -0.49 -8.63 23.52
C ARG A 419 -1.14 -8.74 22.15
N GLU A 420 -0.93 -7.73 21.32
CA GLU A 420 -1.52 -7.68 19.98
C GLU A 420 -1.11 -8.91 19.17
N SER A 421 -2.12 -9.57 18.61
CA SER A 421 -2.03 -10.70 17.70
C SER A 421 -2.15 -10.27 16.25
N ARG A 422 -1.56 -11.03 15.32
CA ARG A 422 -1.72 -10.81 13.87
C ARG A 422 -3.15 -11.05 13.36
N ASP A 423 -3.98 -11.73 14.15
CA ASP A 423 -5.40 -11.94 13.84
C ASP A 423 -6.32 -10.83 14.41
N ASP A 424 -5.76 -9.93 15.23
CA ASP A 424 -6.52 -8.79 15.76
C ASP A 424 -6.87 -7.82 14.62
N ALA A 425 -8.12 -7.39 14.60
CA ALA A 425 -8.68 -6.42 13.68
C ALA A 425 -9.74 -5.59 14.43
N PHE A 426 -10.15 -4.46 13.86
CA PHE A 426 -11.15 -3.59 14.46
C PHE A 426 -12.51 -4.29 14.55
N GLU A 427 -13.02 -4.39 15.78
CA GLU A 427 -14.37 -4.86 16.06
C GLU A 427 -15.26 -3.65 16.39
N ILE A 428 -15.81 -3.04 15.34
CA ILE A 428 -16.62 -1.82 15.43
C ILE A 428 -18.00 -2.03 14.79
N ASP A 429 -19.03 -1.70 15.55
CA ASP A 429 -20.36 -1.39 15.04
C ASP A 429 -20.57 0.13 15.18
N TRP A 430 -20.37 0.84 14.06
CA TRP A 430 -20.45 2.30 14.03
C TRP A 430 -21.89 2.82 14.17
N GLN A 431 -22.91 2.01 13.86
CA GLN A 431 -24.32 2.41 13.99
C GLN A 431 -24.74 2.46 15.46
N THR A 432 -24.37 1.43 16.23
CA THR A 432 -24.67 1.37 17.66
C THR A 432 -23.59 2.06 18.51
N GLY A 433 -22.42 2.32 17.92
CA GLY A 433 -21.23 2.82 18.62
C GLY A 433 -20.53 1.76 19.47
N ARG A 434 -20.93 0.48 19.39
CA ARG A 434 -20.27 -0.60 20.13
C ARG A 434 -18.92 -0.89 19.48
N ALA A 435 -17.86 -0.85 20.27
CA ALA A 435 -16.51 -1.20 19.82
C ALA A 435 -15.70 -1.80 20.96
N ARG A 436 -14.75 -2.68 20.65
CA ARG A 436 -13.69 -3.07 21.58
C ARG A 436 -12.64 -1.95 21.59
N VAL A 437 -12.51 -1.27 22.72
CA VAL A 437 -11.59 -0.14 22.89
C VAL A 437 -10.78 -0.35 24.16
N ASN A 438 -9.47 -0.38 24.02
CA ASN A 438 -8.49 -0.42 25.11
C ASN A 438 -7.79 0.94 25.24
N HIS A 439 -7.01 1.09 26.31
CA HIS A 439 -6.17 2.27 26.54
C HIS A 439 -4.74 1.99 26.07
N ASP A 440 -4.14 2.98 25.44
CA ASP A 440 -2.71 2.99 25.14
C ASP A 440 -2.14 4.38 25.49
N VAL A 441 -0.96 4.42 26.09
CA VAL A 441 -0.30 5.67 26.47
C VAL A 441 0.84 5.94 25.50
N MET A 442 0.74 7.04 24.76
CA MET A 442 1.68 7.41 23.72
C MET A 442 2.50 8.63 24.10
N ALA A 443 3.77 8.65 23.66
CA ALA A 443 4.59 9.84 23.67
C ALA A 443 4.43 10.66 22.39
N MET A 444 4.35 11.97 22.56
CA MET A 444 4.43 12.98 21.52
C MET A 444 5.62 13.89 21.80
N THR A 445 6.60 13.88 20.90
CA THR A 445 7.79 14.74 21.02
C THR A 445 7.64 15.96 20.13
N MET A 446 7.89 17.14 20.68
CA MET A 446 7.66 18.43 20.07
C MET A 446 8.97 19.22 20.04
N PHE A 447 9.33 19.72 18.86
CA PHE A 447 10.48 20.58 18.64
C PHE A 447 9.97 21.99 18.37
N ILE A 448 10.25 22.91 19.28
CA ILE A 448 9.71 24.27 19.29
C ILE A 448 10.73 25.22 18.66
N PRO A 449 10.36 25.98 17.60
CA PRO A 449 11.26 26.95 17.00
C PRO A 449 11.44 28.19 17.88
N THR A 450 12.46 28.99 17.59
CA THR A 450 12.68 30.31 18.17
C THR A 450 11.73 31.33 17.58
N GLU A 451 11.30 32.31 18.38
CA GLU A 451 10.53 33.44 17.86
C GLU A 451 11.35 34.30 16.89
N ALA A 452 10.69 34.75 15.82
CA ALA A 452 11.23 35.64 14.80
C ALA A 452 10.17 36.66 14.37
N GLU A 453 10.53 37.59 13.48
CA GLU A 453 9.57 38.56 12.96
C GLU A 453 8.44 37.83 12.19
N GLY A 454 7.20 38.00 12.65
CA GLY A 454 6.04 37.30 12.09
C GLY A 454 5.87 35.83 12.52
N GLN A 455 6.73 35.31 13.40
CA GLN A 455 6.65 33.94 13.93
C GLN A 455 6.79 33.96 15.45
N ARG A 456 5.68 33.73 16.16
CA ARG A 456 5.62 33.76 17.62
C ARG A 456 4.73 32.65 18.15
N GLN A 457 4.88 32.35 19.44
CA GLN A 457 4.01 31.41 20.10
C GLN A 457 2.55 31.92 20.15
N PRO A 458 1.55 31.03 20.04
CA PRO A 458 1.68 29.61 19.75
C PRO A 458 2.06 29.34 18.29
N PHE A 459 3.08 28.50 18.07
CA PHE A 459 3.50 28.06 16.74
C PHE A 459 2.51 27.07 16.11
N ALA A 460 2.48 27.05 14.78
CA ALA A 460 1.68 26.10 14.01
C ALA A 460 2.27 24.67 14.12
N PRO A 461 1.47 23.67 14.55
CA PRO A 461 1.95 22.29 14.61
C PRO A 461 2.03 21.64 13.23
N LEU A 462 3.17 21.00 12.97
CA LEU A 462 3.41 20.10 11.84
C LEU A 462 3.62 18.70 12.41
N LEU A 463 2.62 17.83 12.22
CA LEU A 463 2.73 16.43 12.57
C LEU A 463 3.57 15.71 11.54
N PHE A 464 4.58 14.97 12.00
CA PHE A 464 5.44 14.16 11.15
C PHE A 464 5.39 12.69 11.56
N MET A 465 5.03 11.83 10.60
CA MET A 465 5.03 10.38 10.80
C MET A 465 6.20 9.72 10.07
N HIS A 466 6.85 8.78 10.75
CA HIS A 466 8.06 8.09 10.29
C HIS A 466 7.79 6.98 9.26
N GLY A 467 8.85 6.49 8.61
CA GLY A 467 8.81 5.37 7.68
C GLY A 467 8.67 4.00 8.36
N HIS A 468 8.41 2.95 7.56
CA HIS A 468 8.32 1.58 8.08
C HIS A 468 9.68 1.07 8.59
N GLY A 469 9.70 0.38 9.73
CA GLY A 469 10.93 -0.08 10.40
C GLY A 469 11.71 1.04 11.10
N SER A 470 11.23 2.27 11.04
CA SER A 470 11.82 3.45 11.69
C SER A 470 11.06 3.78 13.00
N ASN A 471 11.19 5.02 13.49
CA ASN A 471 10.54 5.52 14.69
C ASN A 471 10.49 7.07 14.73
N SER A 472 9.86 7.63 15.76
CA SER A 472 9.69 9.06 15.99
C SER A 472 10.98 9.89 16.02
N ALA A 473 12.16 9.28 16.18
CA ALA A 473 13.47 9.94 16.15
C ALA A 473 14.08 10.05 14.75
N GLU A 474 13.45 9.50 13.71
CA GLU A 474 13.91 9.62 12.30
C GLU A 474 14.16 11.09 11.91
N ILE A 475 13.26 11.95 12.37
CA ILE A 475 13.29 13.39 12.09
C ILE A 475 14.56 14.06 12.61
N LEU A 476 15.31 13.47 13.55
CA LEU A 476 16.51 14.08 14.10
C LEU A 476 17.54 14.39 13.01
N GLY A 477 17.59 13.58 11.95
CA GLY A 477 18.49 13.77 10.82
C GLY A 477 18.17 14.98 9.93
N TYR A 478 16.96 15.52 9.93
CA TYR A 478 16.56 16.57 8.96
C TYR A 478 15.49 17.56 9.46
N GLY A 479 14.99 17.41 10.68
CA GLY A 479 13.94 18.24 11.27
C GLY A 479 14.30 19.72 11.37
N GLY A 480 15.60 20.05 11.49
CA GLY A 480 16.08 21.43 11.45
C GLY A 480 15.72 22.16 10.14
N LEU A 481 15.75 21.46 9.00
CA LEU A 481 15.37 22.02 7.70
C LEU A 481 13.89 22.39 7.61
N VAL A 482 13.04 21.77 8.43
CA VAL A 482 11.61 22.10 8.54
C VAL A 482 11.39 23.19 9.59
N LEU A 483 12.10 23.09 10.73
CA LEU A 483 12.02 24.04 11.85
C LEU A 483 12.43 25.46 11.47
N GLN A 484 13.45 25.61 10.62
CA GLN A 484 13.93 26.92 10.17
C GLN A 484 12.89 27.74 9.40
N HIS A 485 11.79 27.12 8.96
CA HIS A 485 10.67 27.84 8.36
C HIS A 485 9.65 28.35 9.38
N GLY A 486 9.73 27.97 10.66
CA GLY A 486 8.83 28.44 11.73
C GLY A 486 7.69 27.49 12.10
N ASN A 487 7.74 26.23 11.65
CA ASN A 487 6.78 25.21 12.09
C ASN A 487 7.23 24.58 13.42
N ALA A 488 6.31 24.31 14.34
CA ALA A 488 6.59 23.44 15.48
C ALA A 488 6.40 21.98 15.06
N LEU A 489 7.47 21.21 15.07
CA LEU A 489 7.48 19.84 14.59
C LEU A 489 7.03 18.88 15.70
N VAL A 490 6.12 17.98 15.39
CA VAL A 490 5.51 17.03 16.31
C VAL A 490 5.68 15.60 15.78
N THR A 491 6.29 14.69 16.56
CA THR A 491 6.50 13.30 16.15
C THR A 491 5.87 12.28 17.09
N LEU A 492 5.46 11.16 16.51
CA LEU A 492 4.72 10.06 17.14
C LEU A 492 5.28 8.71 16.64
N ASN A 493 5.00 7.62 17.36
CA ASN A 493 5.28 6.26 16.89
C ASN A 493 4.00 5.56 16.42
N ALA A 494 4.01 5.02 15.21
CA ALA A 494 2.95 4.14 14.72
C ALA A 494 2.86 2.84 15.56
N PRO A 495 1.73 2.10 15.54
CA PRO A 495 1.60 0.82 16.22
C PRO A 495 2.76 -0.13 15.92
N GLY A 496 3.29 -0.77 16.96
CA GLY A 496 4.43 -1.69 16.87
C GLY A 496 5.78 -1.05 16.53
N HIS A 497 5.90 0.27 16.37
CA HIS A 497 7.17 0.92 16.01
C HIS A 497 7.87 1.56 17.21
N GLY A 498 9.20 1.54 17.19
CA GLY A 498 10.05 2.06 18.26
C GLY A 498 11.52 2.05 17.86
N LEU A 499 12.37 2.59 18.73
CA LEU A 499 13.80 2.67 18.46
C LEU A 499 14.49 1.31 18.66
N GLU A 500 14.86 0.68 17.55
CA GLU A 500 15.59 -0.58 17.51
C GLU A 500 17.11 -0.31 17.46
N LEU A 501 17.77 -0.33 18.62
CA LEU A 501 19.22 -0.15 18.73
C LEU A 501 19.84 -1.27 19.56
N SER A 502 21.06 -1.69 19.18
CA SER A 502 21.84 -2.60 20.01
C SER A 502 22.09 -1.99 21.40
N PRO A 503 22.24 -2.82 22.46
CA PRO A 503 22.48 -2.32 23.81
C PRO A 503 23.68 -1.37 23.92
N VAL A 504 24.72 -1.58 23.11
CA VAL A 504 25.92 -0.74 23.08
C VAL A 504 25.62 0.64 22.49
N ILE A 505 24.92 0.70 21.36
CA ILE A 505 24.55 1.98 20.72
C ILE A 505 23.55 2.73 21.61
N LEU A 506 22.57 2.03 22.18
CA LEU A 506 21.62 2.63 23.11
C LEU A 506 22.32 3.23 24.35
N ALA A 507 23.32 2.53 24.89
CA ALA A 507 24.13 3.07 25.99
C ALA A 507 24.93 4.31 25.57
N ALA A 508 25.50 4.33 24.36
CA ALA A 508 26.21 5.49 23.82
C ALA A 508 25.28 6.70 23.61
N VAL A 509 24.09 6.47 23.06
CA VAL A 509 23.04 7.50 22.92
C VAL A 509 22.67 8.05 24.30
N ARG A 510 22.33 7.19 25.27
CA ARG A 510 22.01 7.62 26.64
C ARG A 510 23.17 8.40 27.29
N ALA A 511 24.41 7.98 27.08
CA ALA A 511 25.58 8.69 27.58
C ALA A 511 25.76 10.08 26.97
N ALA A 512 25.53 10.24 25.66
CA ALA A 512 25.61 11.53 24.98
C ALA A 512 24.58 12.54 25.55
N PHE A 513 23.36 12.07 25.79
CA PHE A 513 22.31 12.86 26.44
C PHE A 513 22.64 13.16 27.92
N SER A 514 23.09 12.17 28.69
CA SER A 514 23.48 12.36 30.09
C SER A 514 24.60 13.37 30.26
N GLY A 515 25.57 13.41 29.32
CA GLY A 515 26.68 14.36 29.33
C GLY A 515 26.24 15.83 29.22
N ARG A 516 24.99 16.08 28.84
CA ARG A 516 24.36 17.41 28.73
C ARG A 516 23.23 17.64 29.72
N CYS A 517 23.14 16.83 30.79
CA CYS A 517 22.00 16.80 31.72
C CYS A 517 20.64 16.50 31.05
N LEU A 518 20.62 15.80 29.90
CA LEU A 518 19.40 15.48 29.14
C LEU A 518 19.02 14.00 29.20
N GLN A 519 19.36 13.27 30.29
CA GLN A 519 18.99 11.86 30.44
C GLN A 519 17.47 11.64 30.31
N GLY A 520 16.66 12.58 30.80
CA GLY A 520 15.21 12.55 30.66
C GLY A 520 14.76 12.55 29.19
N ALA A 521 15.35 13.41 28.36
CA ALA A 521 15.09 13.45 26.93
C ALA A 521 15.51 12.16 26.19
N ALA A 522 16.60 11.50 26.61
CA ALA A 522 16.93 10.18 26.08
C ALA A 522 15.86 9.15 26.42
N ASN A 523 15.38 9.14 27.67
CA ASN A 523 14.33 8.22 28.08
C ASN A 523 13.01 8.48 27.33
N SER A 524 12.68 9.75 27.07
CA SER A 524 11.45 10.11 26.36
C SER A 524 11.50 9.77 24.87
N ILE A 525 12.60 10.07 24.18
CA ILE A 525 12.79 9.79 22.75
C ILE A 525 12.87 8.28 22.49
N THR A 526 13.40 7.50 23.44
CA THR A 526 13.49 6.04 23.33
C THR A 526 12.18 5.31 23.67
N LEU A 527 11.15 6.01 24.15
CA LEU A 527 9.84 5.41 24.41
C LEU A 527 9.15 5.07 23.09
N GLY A 528 8.91 3.78 22.87
CA GLY A 528 8.31 3.24 21.64
C GLY A 528 7.24 2.19 21.91
N ARG A 529 6.72 1.64 20.82
CA ARG A 529 5.66 0.61 20.80
C ARG A 529 6.15 -0.74 20.23
N ALA A 530 7.41 -0.80 19.81
CA ALA A 530 8.06 -2.04 19.38
C ALA A 530 8.24 -3.00 20.56
N ARG A 531 8.12 -4.29 20.29
CA ARG A 531 8.25 -5.39 21.26
C ARG A 531 9.13 -6.46 20.64
N ASP A 532 9.80 -7.23 21.49
CA ASP A 532 10.49 -8.45 21.08
C ASP A 532 9.43 -9.53 20.80
N LEU A 533 9.25 -9.86 19.52
CA LEU A 533 8.24 -10.79 19.03
C LEU A 533 8.83 -12.18 18.71
N ASP A 534 10.13 -12.30 18.45
CA ASP A 534 10.79 -13.56 18.13
C ASP A 534 11.67 -14.14 19.25
N GLY A 535 11.84 -13.40 20.35
CA GLY A 535 12.54 -13.80 21.56
C GLY A 535 14.06 -13.60 21.51
N ASP A 536 14.56 -12.72 20.63
CA ASP A 536 16.00 -12.45 20.48
C ASP A 536 16.55 -11.37 21.44
N MET A 537 15.69 -10.82 22.31
CA MET A 537 15.94 -9.72 23.26
C MET A 537 16.07 -8.32 22.63
N SER A 538 15.73 -8.15 21.36
CA SER A 538 15.66 -6.86 20.67
C SER A 538 14.22 -6.56 20.26
N PRO A 539 13.75 -5.30 20.33
CA PRO A 539 12.41 -4.96 19.84
C PRO A 539 12.31 -5.02 18.32
N ASP A 540 11.25 -5.64 17.79
CA ASP A 540 10.98 -5.73 16.35
C ASP A 540 10.15 -4.55 15.86
N SER A 541 10.80 -3.48 15.39
CA SER A 541 10.08 -2.27 14.99
C SER A 541 9.22 -2.50 13.75
N GLY A 542 7.91 -2.37 13.91
CA GLY A 542 6.94 -2.42 12.81
C GLY A 542 6.68 -3.81 12.23
N ALA A 543 7.23 -4.88 12.80
CA ALA A 543 7.19 -6.23 12.21
C ALA A 543 5.78 -6.79 11.89
N ASN A 544 4.73 -6.32 12.59
CA ASN A 544 3.34 -6.73 12.33
C ASN A 544 2.55 -5.72 11.48
N TYR A 545 3.15 -4.63 11.02
CA TYR A 545 2.42 -3.54 10.36
C TYR A 545 2.01 -3.88 8.92
N TRP A 546 2.95 -4.34 8.09
CA TRP A 546 2.72 -4.72 6.70
C TRP A 546 2.90 -6.22 6.53
N THR A 547 1.80 -6.97 6.60
CA THR A 547 1.84 -8.45 6.54
C THR A 547 0.74 -9.02 5.65
N ALA A 548 0.81 -10.33 5.40
CA ALA A 548 -0.27 -11.07 4.71
C ALA A 548 -1.57 -11.19 5.54
N TYR A 549 -1.59 -10.73 6.81
CA TYR A 549 -2.81 -10.64 7.62
C TYR A 549 -3.55 -9.34 7.27
N LEU A 550 -4.26 -9.38 6.14
CA LEU A 550 -4.78 -8.19 5.44
C LEU A 550 -5.62 -7.23 6.33
N PHE A 551 -6.48 -7.79 7.17
CA PHE A 551 -7.37 -7.00 8.05
C PHE A 551 -6.60 -6.34 9.20
N HIS A 552 -5.57 -7.01 9.71
CA HIS A 552 -4.65 -6.44 10.69
C HIS A 552 -3.83 -5.31 10.04
N THR A 553 -3.23 -5.55 8.87
CA THR A 553 -2.50 -4.52 8.09
C THR A 553 -3.36 -3.27 7.85
N ARG A 554 -4.61 -3.45 7.39
CA ARG A 554 -5.58 -2.36 7.21
C ARG A 554 -5.83 -1.58 8.49
N ASP A 555 -5.97 -2.28 9.61
CA ASP A 555 -6.37 -1.67 10.88
C ASP A 555 -5.17 -1.09 11.66
N SER A 556 -3.95 -1.55 11.41
CA SER A 556 -2.70 -0.89 11.82
C SER A 556 -2.57 0.50 11.21
N VAL A 557 -2.92 0.66 9.93
CA VAL A 557 -3.03 1.97 9.27
C VAL A 557 -4.07 2.84 9.97
N ARG A 558 -5.27 2.31 10.19
CA ARG A 558 -6.38 3.07 10.79
C ARG A 558 -6.12 3.42 12.25
N GLN A 559 -5.42 2.58 13.00
CA GLN A 559 -5.02 2.86 14.37
C GLN A 559 -4.02 4.03 14.43
N THR A 560 -3.04 4.09 13.51
CA THR A 560 -2.16 5.26 13.39
C THR A 560 -2.95 6.56 13.22
N ILE A 561 -4.00 6.55 12.42
CA ILE A 561 -4.84 7.74 12.17
C ILE A 561 -5.62 8.16 13.41
N ILE A 562 -6.13 7.20 14.18
CA ILE A 562 -6.81 7.47 15.46
C ILE A 562 -5.83 8.12 16.44
N ASP A 563 -4.60 7.60 16.50
CA ASP A 563 -3.53 8.14 17.34
C ASP A 563 -3.19 9.59 16.94
N GLU A 564 -3.07 9.87 15.64
CA GLU A 564 -2.82 11.22 15.11
C GLU A 564 -4.00 12.18 15.35
N ILE A 565 -5.24 11.73 15.19
CA ILE A 565 -6.44 12.53 15.50
C ILE A 565 -6.45 12.89 16.99
N GLN A 566 -6.12 11.94 17.87
CA GLN A 566 -6.05 12.19 19.30
C GLN A 566 -4.90 13.15 19.63
N ALA A 567 -3.72 13.01 19.01
CA ALA A 567 -2.62 13.96 19.16
C ALA A 567 -3.04 15.39 18.74
N ILE A 568 -3.70 15.54 17.59
CA ILE A 568 -4.25 16.83 17.14
C ILE A 568 -5.24 17.37 18.18
N ARG A 569 -6.10 16.51 18.75
CA ARG A 569 -7.05 16.91 19.80
C ARG A 569 -6.34 17.39 21.07
N MET A 570 -5.20 16.78 21.46
CA MET A 570 -4.39 17.26 22.57
C MET A 570 -3.86 18.67 22.28
N LEU A 571 -3.24 18.86 21.11
CA LEU A 571 -2.67 20.14 20.69
C LEU A 571 -3.74 21.24 20.55
N ARG A 572 -4.96 20.89 20.14
CA ARG A 572 -6.11 21.82 20.10
C ARG A 572 -6.62 22.19 21.50
N GLY A 573 -6.39 21.32 22.48
CA GLY A 573 -6.72 21.51 23.89
C GLY A 573 -5.87 22.57 24.59
N PHE A 574 -4.78 23.04 23.97
CA PHE A 574 -3.98 24.18 24.45
C PHE A 574 -4.71 25.51 24.17
N ASP A 575 -5.86 25.66 24.83
CA ASP A 575 -6.87 26.72 24.59
C ASP A 575 -6.72 27.95 25.49
N GLY A 576 -5.59 28.04 26.22
CA GLY A 576 -5.32 29.11 27.18
C GLY A 576 -5.83 28.83 28.61
N ARG A 577 -6.41 27.67 28.88
CA ARG A 577 -6.78 27.25 30.23
C ARG A 577 -5.60 26.61 30.97
N ASN A 578 -5.67 26.62 32.29
CA ASN A 578 -4.66 25.98 33.13
C ASN A 578 -4.57 24.47 32.88
N ALA A 579 -3.35 23.96 32.90
CA ALA A 579 -3.08 22.54 32.87
C ALA A 579 -3.70 21.84 34.09
N ARG A 580 -4.15 20.61 33.89
CA ARG A 580 -4.84 19.83 34.93
C ARG A 580 -3.91 18.79 35.52
N PRO A 581 -3.97 18.53 36.84
CA PRO A 581 -3.26 17.40 37.43
C PRO A 581 -3.68 16.09 36.78
N ARG A 582 -2.71 15.25 36.41
CA ARG A 582 -2.96 13.95 35.75
C ARG A 582 -1.84 12.98 36.07
N THR A 583 -2.18 11.68 36.07
CA THR A 583 -1.20 10.59 36.10
C THR A 583 -1.48 9.65 34.94
N LEU A 584 -0.44 9.27 34.22
CA LEU A 584 -0.47 8.26 33.17
C LEU A 584 0.60 7.21 33.44
N THR A 585 0.30 5.96 33.09
CA THR A 585 1.23 4.83 33.22
C THR A 585 1.55 4.30 31.84
N THR A 586 2.82 4.30 31.48
CA THR A 586 3.30 3.75 30.22
C THR A 586 3.28 2.22 30.23
N ARG A 587 3.38 1.61 29.06
CA ARG A 587 3.34 0.15 28.85
C ARG A 587 4.35 -0.64 29.70
N ASP A 588 5.52 -0.07 29.89
CA ASP A 588 6.60 -0.61 30.72
C ASP A 588 6.34 -0.48 32.25
N GLY A 589 5.17 0.02 32.65
CA GLY A 589 4.72 0.13 34.03
C GLY A 589 5.15 1.42 34.74
N ASN A 590 5.84 2.34 34.04
CA ASN A 590 6.29 3.59 34.64
C ASN A 590 5.15 4.61 34.76
N ALA A 591 4.89 5.08 35.99
CA ALA A 591 3.88 6.10 36.26
C ALA A 591 4.49 7.51 36.24
N PHE A 592 3.89 8.41 35.46
CA PHE A 592 4.25 9.81 35.36
C PHE A 592 3.10 10.65 35.89
N ALA A 593 3.37 11.44 36.95
CA ALA A 593 2.40 12.34 37.55
C ALA A 593 2.80 13.79 37.27
N PHE A 594 1.79 14.61 36.97
CA PHE A 594 1.91 16.05 36.77
C PHE A 594 0.86 16.75 37.61
N ASP A 595 1.26 17.84 38.26
CA ASP A 595 0.45 18.65 39.19
C ASP A 595 -0.09 19.94 38.55
N GLY A 596 0.23 20.21 37.28
CA GLY A 596 -0.20 21.39 36.55
C GLY A 596 0.82 22.53 36.52
N ASP A 597 2.00 22.36 37.12
CA ASP A 597 3.04 23.39 37.25
C ASP A 597 4.32 22.98 36.49
N TYR A 598 4.51 23.52 35.29
CA TYR A 598 5.66 23.22 34.43
C TYR A 598 6.96 23.86 34.95
N ASN A 599 6.87 25.08 35.49
CA ASN A 599 8.03 25.88 35.89
C ASN A 599 8.43 25.71 37.38
N ARG A 600 7.59 25.03 38.17
CA ARG A 600 7.74 24.74 39.60
C ARG A 600 7.70 25.99 40.49
N ASP A 601 6.92 27.00 40.13
CA ASP A 601 6.74 28.22 40.93
C ASP A 601 5.63 28.10 42.00
N GLY A 602 4.92 26.96 42.03
CA GLY A 602 3.84 26.65 42.94
C GLY A 602 2.45 27.09 42.45
N ARG A 603 2.30 27.49 41.19
CA ARG A 603 1.04 27.88 40.57
C ARG A 603 0.76 27.02 39.33
N PRO A 604 -0.52 26.71 39.03
CA PRO A 604 -0.83 26.02 37.78
C PRO A 604 -0.55 26.91 36.56
N ASP A 605 0.21 26.37 35.61
CA ASP A 605 0.54 27.00 34.33
C ASP A 605 -0.55 26.77 33.28
N ILE A 606 -0.49 27.49 32.15
CA ILE A 606 -1.37 27.29 31.00
C ILE A 606 -1.01 25.97 30.31
N ALA A 607 -2.02 25.18 29.91
CA ALA A 607 -1.78 23.93 29.17
C ALA A 607 -1.02 24.20 27.86
N GLY A 608 0.12 23.53 27.68
CA GLY A 608 0.99 23.69 26.52
C GLY A 608 2.03 24.82 26.63
N ASP A 609 2.05 25.57 27.73
CA ASP A 609 3.08 26.57 28.05
C ASP A 609 4.23 25.90 28.82
N PHE A 610 5.00 25.06 28.13
CA PHE A 610 6.05 24.24 28.78
C PHE A 610 7.24 25.09 29.22
N ASP A 611 7.43 26.23 28.59
CA ASP A 611 8.45 27.20 28.92
C ASP A 611 7.98 28.20 30.00
N GLY A 612 6.70 28.26 30.34
CA GLY A 612 6.16 29.06 31.45
C GLY A 612 6.20 30.57 31.18
N ASN A 613 6.09 31.01 29.93
CA ASN A 613 6.09 32.42 29.55
C ASN A 613 4.69 33.06 29.52
N GLY A 614 3.64 32.29 29.78
CA GLY A 614 2.25 32.72 29.79
C GLY A 614 1.51 32.49 28.46
N THR A 615 2.11 31.82 27.47
CA THR A 615 1.52 31.51 26.18
C THR A 615 1.78 30.04 25.83
N PRO A 616 0.81 29.27 25.31
CA PRO A 616 1.12 27.93 24.82
C PRO A 616 2.21 27.96 23.74
N ASP A 617 3.16 27.02 23.79
CA ASP A 617 4.29 26.99 22.86
C ASP A 617 3.83 26.74 21.41
N LEU A 618 2.79 25.91 21.23
CA LEU A 618 2.24 25.54 19.93
C LEU A 618 0.75 25.20 20.01
N GLY A 619 0.07 25.20 18.86
CA GLY A 619 -1.29 24.69 18.74
C GLY A 619 -2.37 25.66 19.22
N GLY A 620 -3.43 25.11 19.82
CA GLY A 620 -4.66 25.81 20.15
C GLY A 620 -5.77 25.66 19.09
N PRO A 621 -7.03 25.98 19.45
CA PRO A 621 -8.21 25.57 18.69
C PRO A 621 -8.28 26.13 17.26
N ASN A 622 -7.62 27.25 17.00
CA ASN A 622 -7.63 27.95 15.71
C ASN A 622 -6.31 27.84 14.92
N SER A 623 -5.36 27.04 15.40
CA SER A 623 -4.06 26.89 14.72
C SER A 623 -4.22 26.29 13.31
N PRO A 624 -3.37 26.67 12.34
CA PRO A 624 -3.20 25.90 11.13
C PRO A 624 -2.40 24.63 11.48
N TYR A 625 -3.03 23.46 11.32
CA TYR A 625 -2.37 22.18 11.54
C TYR A 625 -1.88 21.62 10.21
N ALA A 626 -0.64 21.14 10.18
CA ALA A 626 -0.02 20.53 9.03
C ALA A 626 0.35 19.08 9.30
N ALA A 627 0.45 18.27 8.24
CA ALA A 627 0.93 16.89 8.34
C ALA A 627 1.92 16.55 7.21
N ALA A 628 2.95 15.78 7.52
CA ALA A 628 3.87 15.20 6.55
C ALA A 628 4.38 13.84 7.00
N GLY A 629 4.93 13.06 6.08
CA GLY A 629 5.58 11.82 6.43
C GLY A 629 6.16 11.13 5.22
N GLY A 630 7.21 10.35 5.45
CA GLY A 630 7.90 9.55 4.42
C GLY A 630 7.45 8.10 4.43
N SER A 631 7.28 7.46 3.27
CA SER A 631 7.03 6.01 3.14
C SER A 631 5.70 5.61 3.82
N LEU A 632 5.73 4.76 4.86
CA LEU A 632 4.60 4.53 5.77
C LEU A 632 3.95 5.85 6.21
N GLY A 633 4.76 6.81 6.66
CA GLY A 633 4.32 8.15 7.04
C GLY A 633 3.61 8.89 5.90
N GLY A 634 4.03 8.67 4.65
CA GLY A 634 3.41 9.24 3.46
C GLY A 634 2.04 8.62 3.17
N ILE A 635 1.91 7.30 3.33
CA ILE A 635 0.64 6.57 3.19
C ILE A 635 -0.38 7.08 4.22
N VAL A 636 0.00 7.12 5.50
CA VAL A 636 -0.93 7.58 6.56
C VAL A 636 -1.21 9.08 6.48
N THR A 637 -0.26 9.91 6.07
CA THR A 637 -0.49 11.35 5.82
C THR A 637 -1.58 11.56 4.76
N GLY A 638 -1.56 10.77 3.67
CA GLY A 638 -2.61 10.82 2.65
C GLY A 638 -4.01 10.50 3.21
N LEU A 639 -4.08 9.54 4.14
CA LEU A 639 -5.33 9.14 4.79
C LEU A 639 -5.80 10.18 5.83
N LEU A 640 -4.88 10.66 6.67
CA LEU A 640 -5.12 11.69 7.69
C LEU A 640 -5.63 12.99 7.06
N ALA A 641 -5.08 13.40 5.92
CA ALA A 641 -5.52 14.59 5.19
C ALA A 641 -7.01 14.54 4.80
N GLY A 642 -7.53 13.35 4.50
CA GLY A 642 -8.95 13.15 4.22
C GLY A 642 -9.81 12.94 5.47
N ALA A 643 -9.23 12.41 6.55
CA ALA A 643 -9.94 12.05 7.79
C ALA A 643 -10.00 13.17 8.85
N GLU A 644 -9.05 14.12 8.86
CA GLU A 644 -9.01 15.20 9.86
C GLU A 644 -9.18 16.59 9.21
N PRO A 645 -10.36 17.24 9.34
CA PRO A 645 -10.63 18.58 8.83
C PRO A 645 -9.85 19.70 9.52
N ALA A 646 -9.23 19.45 10.69
CA ALA A 646 -8.33 20.42 11.31
C ALA A 646 -7.06 20.66 10.49
N LEU A 647 -6.66 19.77 9.58
CA LEU A 647 -5.49 20.01 8.72
C LEU A 647 -5.76 21.12 7.70
N THR A 648 -4.79 22.02 7.51
CA THR A 648 -4.79 23.05 6.45
C THR A 648 -3.96 22.62 5.25
N SER A 649 -2.88 21.89 5.49
CA SER A 649 -1.95 21.46 4.44
C SER A 649 -1.31 20.12 4.79
N SER A 650 -1.01 19.31 3.77
CA SER A 650 -0.36 18.01 3.95
C SER A 650 0.66 17.70 2.86
N VAL A 651 1.73 16.98 3.21
CA VAL A 651 2.74 16.51 2.25
C VAL A 651 3.03 15.02 2.46
N PRO A 652 2.32 14.12 1.75
CA PRO A 652 2.73 12.73 1.67
C PRO A 652 4.01 12.62 0.82
N VAL A 653 5.12 12.20 1.44
CA VAL A 653 6.42 11.99 0.79
C VAL A 653 6.61 10.51 0.52
N VAL A 654 6.82 10.14 -0.74
CA VAL A 654 6.90 8.76 -1.24
C VAL A 654 5.78 7.89 -0.65
N GLY A 655 4.57 8.46 -0.59
CA GLY A 655 3.34 7.78 -0.24
C GLY A 655 2.62 7.26 -1.47
N GLY A 656 1.61 6.41 -1.27
CA GLY A 656 0.85 5.83 -2.37
C GLY A 656 -0.52 5.32 -1.94
N GLY A 657 -1.45 5.25 -2.89
CA GLY A 657 -2.76 4.61 -2.73
C GLY A 657 -2.92 3.43 -3.70
N GLY A 658 -3.81 2.50 -3.36
CA GLY A 658 -3.84 1.17 -4.01
C GLY A 658 -2.84 0.23 -3.34
N LEU A 659 -3.05 -0.07 -2.06
CA LEU A 659 -2.09 -0.81 -1.22
C LEU A 659 -1.72 -2.20 -1.78
N ALA A 660 -2.63 -2.87 -2.49
CA ALA A 660 -2.31 -4.14 -3.15
C ALA A 660 -1.30 -3.97 -4.30
N ASP A 661 -1.35 -2.83 -5.02
CA ASP A 661 -0.42 -2.54 -6.12
C ASP A 661 1.00 -2.26 -5.59
N ILE A 662 1.11 -1.65 -4.40
CA ILE A 662 2.39 -1.51 -3.69
C ILE A 662 2.97 -2.90 -3.40
N ALA A 663 2.16 -3.79 -2.83
CA ALA A 663 2.61 -5.09 -2.37
C ALA A 663 3.25 -5.96 -3.47
N ILE A 664 2.72 -5.92 -4.70
CA ILE A 664 3.22 -6.75 -5.81
C ILE A 664 4.47 -6.20 -6.49
N ARG A 665 4.87 -4.96 -6.22
CA ARG A 665 6.02 -4.31 -6.86
C ARG A 665 7.08 -3.80 -5.89
N THR A 666 6.82 -3.86 -4.59
CA THR A 666 7.74 -3.38 -3.56
C THR A 666 9.08 -4.13 -3.58
N GLU A 667 10.17 -3.39 -3.37
CA GLU A 667 11.50 -3.93 -3.06
C GLU A 667 11.85 -3.84 -1.58
N ASN A 668 10.89 -3.45 -0.74
CA ASN A 668 11.11 -3.42 0.69
C ASN A 668 11.25 -4.86 1.22
N GLY A 669 12.48 -5.25 1.57
CA GLY A 669 12.80 -6.60 2.04
C GLY A 669 11.95 -7.07 3.22
N ALA A 670 11.57 -6.16 4.13
CA ALA A 670 10.72 -6.48 5.28
C ALA A 670 9.31 -6.86 4.85
N VAL A 671 8.72 -6.09 3.93
CA VAL A 671 7.38 -6.34 3.37
C VAL A 671 7.40 -7.58 2.48
N LEU A 672 8.43 -7.77 1.66
CA LEU A 672 8.61 -8.96 0.83
C LEU A 672 8.60 -10.25 1.67
N ALA A 673 9.29 -10.25 2.81
CA ALA A 673 9.27 -11.40 3.71
C ALA A 673 7.89 -11.54 4.40
N ALA A 674 7.41 -10.52 5.09
CA ALA A 674 6.20 -10.62 5.91
C ALA A 674 4.92 -10.90 5.10
N LEU A 675 4.87 -10.42 3.85
CA LEU A 675 3.71 -10.51 2.96
C LEU A 675 3.96 -11.50 1.82
N MET A 676 4.87 -11.22 0.88
CA MET A 676 4.99 -12.03 -0.35
C MET A 676 5.49 -13.45 -0.08
N LEU A 677 6.51 -13.62 0.77
CA LEU A 677 6.99 -14.95 1.14
C LEU A 677 5.97 -15.70 2.01
N ARG A 678 5.08 -15.03 2.75
CA ARG A 678 3.97 -15.70 3.45
C ARG A 678 2.86 -16.17 2.50
N VAL A 679 2.57 -15.38 1.46
CA VAL A 679 1.63 -15.78 0.40
C VAL A 679 2.19 -16.97 -0.38
N MET A 680 3.49 -16.94 -0.70
CA MET A 680 4.09 -17.98 -1.54
C MET A 680 4.53 -19.23 -0.76
N GLY A 681 4.92 -19.07 0.50
CA GLY A 681 5.42 -20.13 1.37
C GLY A 681 4.38 -20.71 2.34
N PRO A 682 4.81 -21.60 3.26
CA PRO A 682 6.18 -22.06 3.43
C PRO A 682 6.67 -22.92 2.25
N LEU A 683 7.98 -22.90 2.03
CA LEU A 683 8.63 -23.58 0.91
C LEU A 683 9.55 -24.69 1.45
N VAL A 684 9.57 -25.84 0.79
CA VAL A 684 10.68 -26.81 0.92
C VAL A 684 11.64 -26.58 -0.25
N VAL A 685 12.87 -26.20 0.06
CA VAL A 685 13.91 -25.84 -0.92
C VAL A 685 15.16 -26.67 -0.67
N SER A 686 15.84 -27.10 -1.74
CA SER A 686 17.17 -27.70 -1.65
C SER A 686 18.27 -26.73 -2.08
N VAL A 687 19.35 -26.67 -1.30
CA VAL A 687 20.50 -25.80 -1.57
C VAL A 687 21.78 -26.64 -1.57
N PRO A 688 22.67 -26.51 -2.57
CA PRO A 688 23.92 -27.27 -2.57
C PRO A 688 24.81 -26.89 -1.38
N SER A 689 25.38 -27.89 -0.71
CA SER A 689 26.34 -27.70 0.38
C SER A 689 27.78 -27.69 -0.13
N THR A 690 28.53 -26.69 0.30
CA THR A 690 30.00 -26.61 0.10
C THR A 690 30.78 -27.27 1.24
N GLY A 691 30.10 -27.87 2.21
CA GLY A 691 30.66 -28.48 3.41
C GLY A 691 29.96 -28.00 4.68
N ALA A 692 29.99 -28.82 5.72
CA ALA A 692 29.36 -28.51 7.00
C ALA A 692 29.92 -27.19 7.58
N GLY A 693 29.02 -26.32 8.01
CA GLY A 693 29.34 -24.96 8.44
C GLY A 693 28.21 -24.31 9.23
N ARG A 694 28.19 -22.97 9.30
CA ARG A 694 27.15 -22.24 10.05
C ARG A 694 25.75 -22.35 9.42
N GLY A 695 25.66 -22.53 8.11
CA GLY A 695 24.39 -22.53 7.37
C GLY A 695 23.86 -23.91 6.98
N THR A 696 24.63 -24.98 7.22
CA THR A 696 24.24 -26.35 6.86
C THR A 696 25.10 -27.38 7.60
N SER A 697 24.49 -28.51 7.93
CA SER A 697 25.17 -29.70 8.48
C SER A 697 25.63 -30.68 7.40
N CYS A 698 25.19 -30.49 6.16
CA CYS A 698 25.41 -31.42 5.06
C CYS A 698 26.86 -31.37 4.55
N ALA A 699 27.38 -32.51 4.10
CA ALA A 699 28.73 -32.62 3.57
C ALA A 699 28.86 -31.90 2.22
N ALA A 700 30.10 -31.60 1.83
CA ALA A 700 30.38 -30.99 0.53
C ALA A 700 29.90 -31.92 -0.59
N GLY A 701 29.12 -31.39 -1.53
CA GLY A 701 28.51 -32.16 -2.62
C GLY A 701 27.16 -32.81 -2.28
N GLU A 702 26.66 -32.66 -1.05
CA GLU A 702 25.27 -32.95 -0.70
C GLU A 702 24.37 -31.72 -0.92
N TYR A 703 23.05 -31.93 -0.86
CA TYR A 703 22.06 -30.86 -0.88
C TYR A 703 21.34 -30.76 0.47
N ALA A 704 21.34 -29.58 1.06
CA ALA A 704 20.60 -29.28 2.27
C ALA A 704 19.13 -29.03 1.93
N LEU A 705 18.22 -29.80 2.51
CA LEU A 705 16.79 -29.52 2.50
C LEU A 705 16.46 -28.55 3.63
N GLN A 706 15.90 -27.41 3.23
CA GLN A 706 15.54 -26.30 4.10
C GLN A 706 14.06 -25.96 3.95
N ILE A 707 13.44 -25.60 5.06
CA ILE A 707 12.15 -24.91 5.06
C ILE A 707 12.42 -23.41 4.98
N VAL A 708 11.85 -22.74 4.00
CA VAL A 708 11.99 -21.29 3.80
C VAL A 708 10.65 -20.62 4.01
N GLY A 709 10.62 -19.59 4.84
CA GLY A 709 9.44 -18.79 5.11
C GLY A 709 9.76 -17.59 5.98
N PRO A 710 8.77 -16.77 6.36
CA PRO A 710 9.05 -15.53 7.07
C PRO A 710 9.17 -15.74 8.58
N SER A 711 10.23 -15.21 9.20
CA SER A 711 10.32 -14.93 10.65
C SER A 711 10.05 -13.46 10.83
N LEU A 712 8.86 -13.11 11.31
CA LEU A 712 8.39 -11.73 11.32
C LEU A 712 8.54 -11.05 9.93
N SER A 713 9.41 -10.02 9.84
CA SER A 713 9.78 -9.24 8.67
C SER A 713 11.08 -9.72 7.99
N SER A 714 11.62 -10.88 8.35
CA SER A 714 12.83 -11.44 7.77
C SER A 714 12.59 -12.81 7.11
N ARG A 715 13.48 -13.21 6.21
CA ARG A 715 13.47 -14.55 5.62
C ARG A 715 14.23 -15.52 6.54
N ALA A 716 13.54 -16.53 7.03
CA ALA A 716 14.15 -17.63 7.78
C ALA A 716 14.37 -18.86 6.92
N ARG A 717 15.41 -19.64 7.29
CA ARG A 717 15.76 -20.92 6.68
C ARG A 717 16.01 -21.93 7.78
N VAL A 718 15.28 -23.04 7.77
CA VAL A 718 15.42 -24.09 8.77
C VAL A 718 15.80 -25.39 8.09
N GLU A 719 17.04 -25.84 8.28
CA GLU A 719 17.54 -27.11 7.74
C GLU A 719 16.90 -28.31 8.46
N PHE A 720 16.50 -29.35 7.72
CA PHE A 720 15.92 -30.56 8.31
C PHE A 720 16.47 -31.89 7.76
N ALA A 721 17.11 -31.92 6.58
CA ALA A 721 17.70 -33.14 6.02
C ALA A 721 18.80 -32.85 4.98
N CYS A 722 19.64 -33.84 4.69
CA CYS A 722 20.64 -33.80 3.62
C CYS A 722 20.34 -34.85 2.55
N LEU A 723 20.35 -34.49 1.26
CA LEU A 723 20.23 -35.40 0.12
C LEU A 723 21.61 -35.67 -0.52
N PRO A 724 21.96 -36.95 -0.81
CA PRO A 724 23.23 -37.29 -1.46
C PRO A 724 23.27 -36.78 -2.90
N GLY A 725 24.09 -35.78 -3.22
CA GLY A 725 24.10 -35.15 -4.54
C GLY A 725 24.50 -36.10 -5.69
N ALA A 726 25.32 -37.11 -5.40
CA ALA A 726 25.72 -38.13 -6.38
C ALA A 726 24.56 -39.02 -6.86
N GLU A 727 23.43 -39.01 -6.15
CA GLU A 727 22.25 -39.82 -6.46
C GLU A 727 21.12 -39.02 -7.09
N LEU A 728 21.26 -37.69 -7.20
CA LEU A 728 20.24 -36.79 -7.73
C LEU A 728 20.35 -36.65 -9.25
N SER A 729 19.18 -36.57 -9.91
CA SER A 729 19.06 -36.31 -11.34
C SER A 729 18.21 -35.07 -11.64
N GLY A 730 18.31 -34.55 -12.86
CA GLY A 730 17.44 -33.51 -13.40
C GLY A 730 15.98 -33.96 -13.56
N ASP A 731 15.73 -35.28 -13.57
CA ASP A 731 14.40 -35.88 -13.76
C ASP A 731 13.77 -36.35 -12.44
N ASP A 732 14.36 -35.98 -11.31
CA ASP A 732 13.85 -36.33 -10.00
C ASP A 732 12.62 -35.48 -9.62
N VAL A 733 11.80 -36.02 -8.73
CA VAL A 733 10.62 -35.36 -8.18
C VAL A 733 10.70 -35.34 -6.66
N LEU A 734 10.41 -34.18 -6.09
CA LEU A 734 10.19 -34.01 -4.66
C LEU A 734 8.70 -33.79 -4.41
N LEU A 735 8.12 -34.59 -3.53
CA LEU A 735 6.72 -34.51 -3.14
C LEU A 735 6.63 -34.28 -1.64
N VAL A 736 5.80 -33.33 -1.22
CA VAL A 736 5.55 -33.00 0.18
C VAL A 736 4.07 -33.26 0.50
N ARG A 737 3.81 -34.15 1.44
CA ARG A 737 2.48 -34.38 2.02
C ARG A 737 2.35 -33.64 3.33
N ASN A 738 1.37 -32.74 3.40
CA ASN A 738 0.87 -32.26 4.66
C ASN A 738 -0.13 -33.28 5.22
N LEU A 739 0.32 -34.03 6.22
CA LEU A 739 -0.42 -35.12 6.85
C LEU A 739 -1.57 -34.63 7.73
N THR A 740 -1.62 -33.33 8.02
CA THR A 740 -2.63 -32.72 8.89
C THR A 740 -3.86 -32.29 8.10
N ASN A 741 -3.66 -31.58 6.99
CA ASN A 741 -4.75 -31.10 6.12
C ASN A 741 -4.97 -31.98 4.87
N GLY A 742 -4.10 -32.97 4.62
CA GLY A 742 -4.20 -33.88 3.48
C GLY A 742 -3.69 -33.32 2.14
N HIS A 743 -3.18 -32.09 2.13
CA HIS A 743 -2.68 -31.45 0.91
C HIS A 743 -1.37 -32.10 0.44
N VAL A 744 -1.19 -32.14 -0.88
CA VAL A 744 -0.01 -32.73 -1.53
C VAL A 744 0.54 -31.72 -2.52
N SER A 745 1.81 -31.39 -2.37
CA SER A 745 2.54 -30.51 -3.29
C SER A 745 3.75 -31.24 -3.85
N CYS A 746 4.19 -30.88 -5.04
CA CYS A 746 5.31 -31.52 -5.70
C CYS A 746 6.02 -30.56 -6.66
N SER A 747 7.29 -30.84 -6.95
CA SER A 747 8.05 -30.16 -7.99
C SER A 747 9.09 -31.12 -8.59
N GLY A 748 9.47 -30.87 -9.83
CA GLY A 748 10.70 -31.43 -10.39
C GLY A 748 11.94 -30.66 -9.94
N SER A 749 13.09 -31.02 -10.51
CA SER A 749 14.33 -30.23 -10.43
C SER A 749 14.24 -28.99 -11.34
N SER A 750 14.22 -27.79 -10.77
CA SER A 750 14.14 -26.51 -11.48
C SER A 750 15.23 -26.38 -12.54
N GLY A 751 14.83 -26.03 -13.76
CA GLY A 751 15.72 -25.93 -14.93
C GLY A 751 16.38 -27.26 -15.33
N GLY A 752 15.87 -28.41 -14.88
CA GLY A 752 16.46 -29.72 -15.12
C GLY A 752 17.81 -29.94 -14.42
N MET A 753 18.18 -29.06 -13.47
CA MET A 753 19.46 -29.14 -12.78
C MET A 753 19.35 -30.09 -11.57
N PRO A 754 20.18 -31.16 -11.48
CA PRO A 754 20.08 -32.15 -10.41
C PRO A 754 20.02 -31.52 -9.02
N GLY A 755 19.00 -31.88 -8.25
CA GLY A 755 18.88 -31.50 -6.84
C GLY A 755 18.45 -30.06 -6.59
N ARG A 756 17.91 -29.32 -7.57
CA ARG A 756 17.30 -28.00 -7.37
C ARG A 756 15.78 -28.10 -7.22
N PHE A 757 15.30 -28.40 -6.03
CA PHE A 757 13.87 -28.51 -5.73
C PHE A 757 13.34 -27.25 -5.05
N ARG A 758 12.06 -26.95 -5.31
CA ARG A 758 11.28 -25.90 -4.63
C ARG A 758 9.80 -26.30 -4.64
N VAL A 759 9.29 -26.68 -3.47
CA VAL A 759 7.89 -27.09 -3.31
C VAL A 759 7.16 -26.08 -2.41
N HIS A 760 6.05 -25.53 -2.90
CA HIS A 760 5.16 -24.64 -2.14
C HIS A 760 4.16 -25.48 -1.33
N VAL A 761 4.11 -25.32 -0.01
CA VAL A 761 3.36 -26.23 0.88
C VAL A 761 2.33 -25.45 1.73
N PRO A 762 1.07 -25.30 1.28
CA PRO A 762 0.01 -24.70 2.08
C PRO A 762 -0.10 -25.38 3.46
N SER A 763 0.22 -24.63 4.51
CA SER A 763 0.32 -25.18 5.88
C SER A 763 0.01 -24.14 6.94
N ASP A 764 -0.46 -24.61 8.08
CA ASP A 764 -0.44 -23.90 9.35
C ASP A 764 0.81 -24.28 10.17
N ALA A 765 1.22 -23.41 11.09
CA ALA A 765 2.34 -23.72 11.98
C ALA A 765 2.01 -24.97 12.82
N GLY A 766 2.93 -25.94 12.83
CA GLY A 766 2.76 -27.23 13.52
C GLY A 766 2.22 -28.37 12.65
N ASP A 767 1.79 -28.10 11.41
CA ASP A 767 1.31 -29.15 10.50
C ASP A 767 2.38 -30.21 10.24
N ARG A 768 2.02 -31.49 10.42
CA ARG A 768 2.87 -32.65 10.18
C ARG A 768 3.18 -32.85 8.70
N TRP A 769 4.45 -33.03 8.35
CA TRP A 769 4.89 -33.26 6.97
C TRP A 769 5.56 -34.62 6.76
N ALA A 770 5.44 -35.14 5.54
CA ALA A 770 6.32 -36.16 4.99
C ALA A 770 6.84 -35.70 3.61
N VAL A 771 8.16 -35.71 3.44
CA VAL A 771 8.84 -35.36 2.19
C VAL A 771 9.33 -36.64 1.54
N GLU A 772 8.92 -36.86 0.29
CA GLU A 772 9.21 -38.05 -0.50
C GLU A 772 10.05 -37.64 -1.71
N HIS A 773 11.20 -38.30 -1.91
CA HIS A 773 12.05 -38.12 -3.09
C HIS A 773 11.94 -39.35 -3.98
N TYR A 774 11.77 -39.09 -5.28
CA TYR A 774 11.62 -40.10 -6.32
C TYR A 774 12.61 -39.81 -7.44
N ARG A 775 13.38 -40.82 -7.82
CA ARG A 775 14.31 -40.73 -8.95
C ARG A 775 13.62 -40.99 -10.27
N HIS A 776 14.00 -40.24 -11.30
CA HIS A 776 13.47 -40.41 -12.67
C HIS A 776 11.94 -40.41 -12.72
N GLY A 777 11.32 -39.50 -11.96
CA GLY A 777 9.88 -39.41 -11.79
C GLY A 777 9.21 -38.37 -12.68
N ARG A 778 9.98 -37.41 -13.22
CA ARG A 778 9.45 -36.18 -13.86
C ARG A 778 8.41 -36.49 -14.95
N ASP A 779 8.75 -37.33 -15.91
CA ASP A 779 7.88 -37.65 -17.07
C ASP A 779 6.65 -38.48 -16.71
N ARG A 780 6.55 -38.94 -15.45
CA ARG A 780 5.47 -39.76 -14.94
C ARG A 780 4.63 -39.03 -13.90
N MET A 781 4.89 -37.74 -13.66
CA MET A 781 4.16 -36.91 -12.71
C MET A 781 3.22 -35.96 -13.45
N ARG A 782 1.99 -35.83 -12.98
CA ARG A 782 1.07 -34.74 -13.33
C ARG A 782 1.21 -33.68 -12.25
N PHE A 783 2.02 -32.65 -12.48
CA PHE A 783 2.40 -31.75 -11.40
C PHE A 783 1.25 -30.91 -10.85
N GLY A 784 0.29 -30.48 -11.68
CA GLY A 784 -0.88 -29.73 -11.21
C GLY A 784 -1.76 -30.49 -10.20
N GLU A 785 -1.79 -31.82 -10.27
CA GLU A 785 -2.52 -32.67 -9.32
C GLU A 785 -1.60 -33.37 -8.30
N CYS A 786 -0.29 -33.34 -8.54
CA CYS A 786 0.70 -34.18 -7.89
C CYS A 786 0.34 -35.67 -7.88
N THR A 787 -0.15 -36.17 -9.03
CA THR A 787 -0.54 -37.57 -9.23
C THR A 787 0.37 -38.28 -10.24
N TRP A 788 0.55 -39.59 -10.05
CA TRP A 788 1.38 -40.39 -10.95
C TRP A 788 0.60 -40.88 -12.16
N ILE A 789 1.24 -40.86 -13.33
CA ILE A 789 0.78 -41.53 -14.54
C ILE A 789 1.01 -43.04 -14.36
N GLY A 790 -0.09 -43.77 -14.21
CA GLY A 790 -0.07 -45.20 -13.91
C GLY A 790 0.16 -45.49 -12.43
N ALA A 791 0.79 -46.64 -12.13
CA ALA A 791 1.06 -47.02 -10.75
C ALA A 791 2.16 -46.13 -10.14
N ALA A 792 1.88 -45.57 -8.97
CA ALA A 792 2.85 -44.79 -8.21
C ALA A 792 4.10 -45.65 -7.90
N PRO A 793 5.31 -45.16 -8.20
CA PRO A 793 6.54 -45.82 -7.77
C PRO A 793 6.64 -45.81 -6.23
N ARG A 794 7.53 -46.64 -5.67
CA ARG A 794 7.92 -46.50 -4.27
C ARG A 794 8.88 -45.30 -4.13
N PRO A 795 8.75 -44.44 -3.12
CA PRO A 795 9.73 -43.40 -2.87
C PRO A 795 11.12 -44.00 -2.65
N ASP A 796 12.14 -43.41 -3.25
CA ASP A 796 13.54 -43.75 -2.99
C ASP A 796 13.95 -43.31 -1.58
N ARG A 797 13.35 -42.21 -1.10
CA ARG A 797 13.54 -41.72 0.27
C ARG A 797 12.26 -41.09 0.81
N VAL A 798 12.02 -41.31 2.11
CA VAL A 798 10.95 -40.66 2.88
C VAL A 798 11.56 -39.98 4.11
N ILE A 799 11.25 -38.70 4.30
CA ILE A 799 11.73 -37.87 5.40
C ILE A 799 10.50 -37.35 6.16
N SER A 800 10.31 -37.82 7.39
CA SER A 800 9.17 -37.46 8.25
C SER A 800 9.59 -36.99 9.64
N THR A 801 10.90 -36.80 9.84
CA THR A 801 11.52 -36.33 11.07
C THR A 801 12.58 -35.29 10.74
N TRP A 802 12.92 -34.45 11.72
CA TRP A 802 14.13 -33.63 11.68
C TRP A 802 15.35 -34.56 11.71
N GLN A 803 16.15 -34.61 10.65
CA GLN A 803 17.30 -35.52 10.52
C GLN A 803 18.63 -34.82 10.83
N VAL A 804 18.70 -33.53 10.54
CA VAL A 804 19.85 -32.65 10.82
C VAL A 804 19.33 -31.28 11.25
N GLY A 805 20.25 -30.40 11.66
CA GLY A 805 19.95 -29.00 11.89
C GLY A 805 21.24 -28.20 12.05
N ALA A 806 21.32 -27.04 11.38
CA ALA A 806 22.54 -26.23 11.36
C ALA A 806 23.02 -25.90 12.79
N PRO A 807 24.34 -25.94 13.07
CA PRO A 807 24.85 -25.72 14.42
C PRO A 807 24.56 -24.29 14.91
N ALA A 808 23.62 -24.14 15.84
CA ALA A 808 23.33 -22.87 16.51
C ALA A 808 24.23 -22.74 17.76
N ARG A 809 25.37 -22.05 17.63
CA ARG A 809 26.42 -22.04 18.67
C ARG A 809 26.02 -21.36 20.00
N ASP A 810 24.92 -20.60 20.03
CA ASP A 810 24.63 -19.67 21.12
C ASP A 810 23.34 -19.98 21.92
N ALA A 811 22.66 -21.12 21.72
CA ALA A 811 21.28 -21.33 22.21
C ALA A 811 20.93 -22.67 22.88
N GLY A 812 21.91 -23.42 23.39
CA GLY A 812 21.64 -24.61 24.21
C GLY A 812 21.21 -25.88 23.46
N CYS A 813 21.25 -25.88 22.13
CA CYS A 813 21.07 -27.05 21.28
C CYS A 813 22.19 -27.14 20.23
N THR A 814 22.83 -28.30 20.10
CA THR A 814 24.02 -28.49 19.24
C THR A 814 23.67 -28.80 17.78
N VAL A 815 22.59 -29.56 17.51
CA VAL A 815 22.11 -29.98 16.18
C VAL A 815 20.58 -30.13 16.23
N CYS A 816 19.82 -29.08 15.88
CA CYS A 816 18.36 -29.10 15.82
C CYS A 816 17.85 -28.10 14.78
N GLY A 817 16.59 -28.28 14.33
CA GLY A 817 15.87 -27.24 13.62
C GLY A 817 15.46 -26.15 14.61
N ARG A 818 15.75 -24.88 14.31
CA ARG A 818 15.33 -23.74 15.12
C ARG A 818 14.58 -22.71 14.27
N PHE A 819 13.46 -22.23 14.78
CA PHE A 819 12.69 -21.13 14.22
C PHE A 819 12.15 -20.27 15.37
N GLU A 820 12.51 -18.98 15.38
CA GLU A 820 12.18 -18.05 16.48
C GLU A 820 12.58 -18.70 17.84
N ALA A 821 11.66 -18.77 18.79
CA ALA A 821 11.85 -19.41 20.09
C ALA A 821 11.65 -20.95 20.10
N THR A 822 11.30 -21.57 18.97
CA THR A 822 10.98 -23.00 18.88
C THR A 822 12.17 -23.83 18.38
N ASN A 823 12.43 -24.94 19.07
CA ASN A 823 13.48 -25.91 18.72
C ASN A 823 12.89 -27.31 18.48
N TRP A 824 13.39 -28.00 17.47
CA TRP A 824 13.07 -29.40 17.17
C TRP A 824 14.34 -30.26 17.11
N GLU A 825 14.49 -31.14 18.09
CA GLU A 825 15.60 -32.09 18.17
C GLU A 825 15.61 -33.08 17.00
N VAL A 826 16.80 -33.58 16.65
CA VAL A 826 16.93 -34.66 15.66
C VAL A 826 16.12 -35.89 16.11
N GLY A 827 15.33 -36.43 15.19
CA GLY A 827 14.37 -37.52 15.40
C GLY A 827 12.96 -37.05 15.77
N ALA A 828 12.77 -35.78 16.14
CA ALA A 828 11.44 -35.22 16.33
C ALA A 828 10.66 -35.24 15.01
N PRO A 829 9.32 -35.30 15.04
CA PRO A 829 8.54 -35.24 13.82
C PRO A 829 8.71 -33.96 13.02
N LEU A 830 8.80 -34.09 11.70
CA LEU A 830 8.87 -32.94 10.80
C LEU A 830 7.52 -32.22 10.78
N VAL A 831 7.57 -30.91 11.04
CA VAL A 831 6.40 -30.02 11.05
C VAL A 831 6.71 -28.71 10.34
N ALA A 832 5.67 -28.05 9.82
CA ALA A 832 5.77 -26.69 9.35
C ALA A 832 6.11 -25.73 10.51
N PRO A 833 7.20 -24.94 10.44
CA PRO A 833 7.56 -23.99 11.49
C PRO A 833 6.68 -22.74 11.47
N MET A 834 6.09 -22.39 10.31
CA MET A 834 5.21 -21.23 10.16
C MET A 834 4.00 -21.53 9.27
N ALA A 835 2.98 -20.68 9.40
CA ALA A 835 1.83 -20.66 8.50
C ALA A 835 2.09 -19.86 7.21
N GLY A 836 1.44 -20.25 6.12
CA GLY A 836 1.45 -19.55 4.84
C GLY A 836 0.51 -20.16 3.80
N PHE A 837 0.21 -19.41 2.74
CA PHE A 837 -0.82 -19.79 1.76
C PHE A 837 -0.31 -20.82 0.72
N GLY A 838 1.01 -20.95 0.54
CA GLY A 838 1.61 -21.87 -0.43
C GLY A 838 1.24 -21.60 -1.89
N ARG A 839 0.99 -20.35 -2.28
CA ARG A 839 0.65 -19.98 -3.67
C ARG A 839 1.89 -19.86 -4.55
N ARG A 840 1.72 -20.08 -5.85
CA ARG A 840 2.79 -19.94 -6.84
C ARG A 840 2.61 -18.64 -7.60
N ARG A 841 3.68 -17.87 -7.79
CA ARG A 841 3.65 -16.67 -8.65
C ARG A 841 3.21 -17.06 -10.07
N GLN A 842 2.69 -16.08 -10.82
CA GLN A 842 2.24 -16.22 -12.22
C GLN A 842 1.07 -17.19 -12.46
N THR A 843 0.38 -17.64 -11.40
CA THR A 843 -0.83 -18.45 -11.52
C THR A 843 -2.12 -17.64 -11.33
N PRO A 844 -3.27 -18.08 -11.89
CA PRO A 844 -4.56 -17.44 -11.69
C PRO A 844 -4.97 -17.36 -10.21
N GLU A 845 -4.66 -18.37 -9.38
CA GLU A 845 -4.95 -18.37 -7.95
C GLU A 845 -4.20 -17.28 -7.20
N PHE A 846 -2.91 -17.09 -7.50
CA PHE A 846 -2.10 -16.03 -6.88
C PHE A 846 -2.64 -14.65 -7.26
N ARG A 847 -2.89 -14.43 -8.56
CA ARG A 847 -3.47 -13.19 -9.05
C ARG A 847 -4.82 -12.89 -8.39
N ARG A 848 -5.73 -13.87 -8.34
CA ARG A 848 -7.06 -13.70 -7.72
C ARG A 848 -6.96 -13.36 -6.23
N LEU A 849 -6.04 -14.01 -5.48
CA LEU A 849 -5.80 -13.70 -4.07
C LEU A 849 -5.32 -12.26 -3.88
N VAL A 850 -4.31 -11.84 -4.65
CA VAL A 850 -3.79 -10.46 -4.63
C VAL A 850 -4.88 -9.45 -4.97
N MET A 851 -5.67 -9.72 -6.02
CA MET A 851 -6.74 -8.81 -6.45
C MET A 851 -7.84 -8.64 -5.40
N LEU A 852 -8.22 -9.72 -4.72
CA LEU A 852 -9.17 -9.65 -3.60
C LEU A 852 -8.58 -8.93 -2.39
N ALA A 853 -7.27 -8.95 -2.20
CA ALA A 853 -6.63 -8.28 -1.07
C ALA A 853 -6.95 -6.78 -1.03
N GLN A 854 -7.05 -6.11 -2.18
CA GLN A 854 -7.44 -4.70 -2.24
C GLN A 854 -8.80 -4.44 -1.58
N VAL A 855 -9.79 -5.34 -1.76
CA VAL A 855 -11.11 -5.23 -1.13
C VAL A 855 -11.00 -5.23 0.40
N ALA A 856 -10.12 -6.04 0.97
CA ALA A 856 -9.88 -6.04 2.41
C ALA A 856 -9.22 -4.72 2.86
N LEU A 857 -8.27 -4.20 2.08
CA LEU A 857 -7.44 -3.04 2.44
C LEU A 857 -8.13 -1.68 2.30
N GLU A 858 -9.22 -1.55 1.53
CA GLU A 858 -9.85 -0.26 1.17
C GLU A 858 -10.05 0.72 2.35
N LYS A 859 -10.49 0.23 3.53
CA LYS A 859 -10.75 1.09 4.70
C LYS A 859 -9.49 1.78 5.23
N GLY A 860 -8.32 1.19 5.01
CA GLY A 860 -7.01 1.72 5.37
C GLY A 860 -6.21 2.24 4.17
N ASP A 861 -6.82 2.35 2.99
CA ASP A 861 -6.13 2.81 1.78
C ASP A 861 -6.36 4.31 1.54
N PRO A 862 -5.31 5.15 1.44
CA PRO A 862 -5.46 6.59 1.25
C PRO A 862 -6.17 6.96 -0.05
N ILE A 863 -6.24 6.05 -1.05
CA ILE A 863 -6.96 6.27 -2.30
C ILE A 863 -8.43 6.69 -2.06
N ASN A 864 -9.05 6.21 -0.98
CA ASN A 864 -10.44 6.53 -0.64
C ASN A 864 -10.62 7.84 0.14
N TYR A 865 -9.53 8.48 0.56
CA TYR A 865 -9.53 9.62 1.46
C TYR A 865 -9.03 10.90 0.79
N VAL A 866 -8.08 10.82 -0.14
CA VAL A 866 -7.44 12.02 -0.72
C VAL A 866 -8.39 12.93 -1.50
N ARG A 867 -9.46 12.39 -2.10
CA ARG A 867 -10.53 13.21 -2.72
C ARG A 867 -11.21 14.13 -1.71
N ARG A 868 -11.22 13.75 -0.43
CA ARG A 868 -11.78 14.58 0.64
C ARG A 868 -10.91 15.76 0.99
N VAL A 869 -9.71 15.95 0.45
CA VAL A 869 -8.89 17.12 0.83
C VAL A 869 -9.61 18.41 0.43
N PHE A 870 -9.98 18.55 -0.86
CA PHE A 870 -10.67 19.74 -1.36
C PHE A 870 -11.79 19.49 -2.39
N LEU A 871 -11.92 18.28 -2.96
CA LEU A 871 -13.00 17.98 -3.90
C LEU A 871 -14.32 17.68 -3.16
N ASP A 872 -14.27 16.82 -2.14
CA ASP A 872 -15.42 16.49 -1.29
C ASP A 872 -15.04 16.59 0.19
N PRO A 873 -14.76 17.80 0.71
CA PRO A 873 -14.23 17.97 2.05
C PRO A 873 -15.11 17.41 3.16
N LEU A 874 -14.49 16.65 4.08
CA LEU A 874 -15.13 16.24 5.32
C LEU A 874 -15.50 17.49 6.12
N THR A 875 -16.78 17.64 6.43
CA THR A 875 -17.26 18.75 7.26
C THR A 875 -17.42 18.28 8.70
N ALA A 876 -17.05 19.13 9.66
CA ALA A 876 -17.20 18.81 11.08
C ALA A 876 -17.59 20.04 11.90
N PRO A 877 -18.50 19.93 12.89
CA PRO A 877 -18.93 21.07 13.69
C PRO A 877 -17.84 21.71 14.56
N ASP A 878 -16.78 20.96 14.88
CA ASP A 878 -15.66 21.42 15.71
C ASP A 878 -14.61 22.21 14.94
N VAL A 879 -14.65 22.21 13.59
CA VAL A 879 -13.66 22.91 12.76
C VAL A 879 -14.39 23.72 11.70
N PRO A 880 -14.14 25.05 11.58
CA PRO A 880 -14.68 25.84 10.49
C PRO A 880 -14.24 25.30 9.13
N ALA A 881 -15.16 25.29 8.15
CA ALA A 881 -14.83 24.92 6.79
C ALA A 881 -13.76 25.87 6.22
N ARG A 882 -12.67 25.31 5.68
CA ARG A 882 -11.57 26.04 5.07
C ARG A 882 -10.98 25.25 3.90
N PRO A 883 -10.39 25.91 2.89
CA PRO A 883 -9.60 25.22 1.87
C PRO A 883 -8.46 24.43 2.53
N ARG A 884 -8.20 23.23 2.02
CA ARG A 884 -7.08 22.38 2.44
C ARG A 884 -6.26 21.99 1.25
N SER A 885 -4.94 21.93 1.39
CA SER A 885 -4.05 21.66 0.26
C SER A 885 -3.16 20.45 0.47
N MET A 886 -2.78 19.78 -0.61
CA MET A 886 -1.89 18.62 -0.58
C MET A 886 -0.79 18.75 -1.63
N LEU A 887 0.46 18.52 -1.22
CA LEU A 887 1.60 18.38 -2.14
C LEU A 887 2.02 16.92 -2.16
N VAL A 888 1.64 16.17 -3.20
CA VAL A 888 2.09 14.79 -3.38
C VAL A 888 3.55 14.80 -3.82
N THR A 889 4.44 14.30 -2.98
CA THR A 889 5.87 14.25 -3.27
C THR A 889 6.26 12.81 -3.54
N ASN A 890 6.65 12.52 -4.78
CA ASN A 890 7.20 11.21 -5.17
C ASN A 890 8.73 11.29 -5.18
N THR A 891 9.40 10.18 -5.45
CA THR A 891 10.79 10.18 -5.92
C THR A 891 10.84 9.39 -7.21
N THR A 892 11.50 9.94 -8.23
CA THR A 892 11.58 9.31 -9.55
C THR A 892 12.11 7.88 -9.42
N GLY A 893 11.36 6.91 -9.94
CA GLY A 893 11.71 5.48 -9.88
C GLY A 893 11.67 4.84 -8.49
N ASP A 894 10.93 5.37 -7.52
CA ASP A 894 10.78 4.72 -6.21
C ASP A 894 10.32 3.25 -6.35
N PRO A 895 11.13 2.26 -5.93
CA PRO A 895 10.78 0.85 -6.04
C PRO A 895 10.07 0.29 -4.78
N ASN A 896 10.04 1.01 -3.66
CA ASN A 896 9.52 0.48 -2.39
C ASN A 896 8.03 0.74 -2.22
N VAL A 897 7.60 2.00 -2.31
CA VAL A 897 6.17 2.36 -2.33
C VAL A 897 5.63 2.38 -3.76
N THR A 898 6.51 2.29 -4.76
CA THR A 898 6.20 2.21 -6.18
C THR A 898 5.62 3.53 -6.69
N ILE A 899 6.39 4.23 -7.54
CA ILE A 899 6.03 5.59 -7.98
C ILE A 899 4.63 5.70 -8.61
N ALA A 900 4.16 4.64 -9.28
CA ALA A 900 2.83 4.57 -9.88
C ALA A 900 1.69 4.84 -8.89
N THR A 901 1.82 4.39 -7.64
CA THR A 901 0.78 4.54 -6.61
C THR A 901 0.71 5.95 -6.05
N GLY A 902 1.84 6.68 -6.05
CA GLY A 902 1.89 8.11 -5.77
C GLY A 902 1.20 8.94 -6.85
N TYR A 903 1.41 8.60 -8.14
CA TYR A 903 0.66 9.21 -9.25
C TYR A 903 -0.84 8.88 -9.21
N ALA A 904 -1.22 7.65 -8.85
CA ALA A 904 -2.62 7.27 -8.65
C ALA A 904 -3.27 8.11 -7.54
N MET A 905 -2.57 8.32 -6.42
CA MET A 905 -3.02 9.19 -5.34
C MET A 905 -3.20 10.64 -5.80
N ALA A 906 -2.25 11.21 -6.55
CA ALA A 906 -2.36 12.56 -7.11
C ALA A 906 -3.52 12.69 -8.13
N ARG A 907 -3.75 11.66 -8.94
CA ARG A 907 -4.90 11.58 -9.87
C ARG A 907 -6.23 11.61 -9.13
N VAL A 908 -6.38 10.77 -8.10
CA VAL A 908 -7.63 10.66 -7.33
C VAL A 908 -7.89 11.88 -6.45
N ALA A 909 -6.83 12.53 -5.95
CA ALA A 909 -6.94 13.82 -5.28
C ALA A 909 -7.44 14.94 -6.21
N GLY A 910 -7.44 14.70 -7.54
CA GLY A 910 -7.80 15.70 -8.55
C GLY A 910 -6.66 16.68 -8.85
N ILE A 911 -5.42 16.38 -8.46
CA ILE A 911 -4.24 17.22 -8.69
C ILE A 911 -3.73 17.04 -10.11
N VAL A 912 -3.59 15.78 -10.55
CA VAL A 912 -3.10 15.44 -11.89
C VAL A 912 -4.30 15.04 -12.77
N PRO A 913 -4.69 15.85 -13.76
CA PRO A 913 -5.71 15.46 -14.71
C PRO A 913 -5.19 14.37 -15.65
N PHE A 914 -6.09 13.48 -16.04
CA PHE A 914 -5.81 12.31 -16.87
C PHE A 914 -6.78 12.15 -18.05
N LEU A 915 -7.64 13.14 -18.25
CA LEU A 915 -8.66 13.14 -19.30
C LEU A 915 -8.44 14.31 -20.26
N PRO A 916 -8.85 14.16 -21.53
CA PRO A 916 -8.82 15.25 -22.49
C PRO A 916 -9.77 16.39 -22.08
N SER A 917 -9.50 17.60 -22.60
CA SER A 917 -10.26 18.81 -22.28
C SER A 917 -11.76 18.73 -22.61
N ASP A 918 -12.13 17.91 -23.58
CA ASP A 918 -13.48 17.67 -24.06
C ASP A 918 -14.07 16.32 -23.59
N ALA A 919 -13.55 15.72 -22.51
CA ALA A 919 -14.19 14.58 -21.87
C ALA A 919 -15.61 14.93 -21.34
N PRO A 920 -16.47 13.95 -20.99
CA PRO A 920 -17.84 14.25 -20.55
C PRO A 920 -17.97 15.16 -19.31
N PRO A 921 -19.05 16.01 -19.20
CA PRO A 921 -19.33 16.95 -18.10
C PRO A 921 -19.10 16.46 -16.68
N HIS A 922 -19.51 15.23 -16.35
CA HIS A 922 -19.39 14.71 -14.99
C HIS A 922 -17.95 14.40 -14.56
N LEU A 923 -17.01 14.38 -15.52
CA LEU A 923 -15.59 14.15 -15.29
C LEU A 923 -14.75 15.44 -15.36
N ALA A 924 -15.38 16.61 -15.35
CA ALA A 924 -14.71 17.91 -15.53
C ALA A 924 -13.51 18.12 -14.59
N GLU A 925 -13.63 17.69 -13.33
CA GLU A 925 -12.57 17.78 -12.30
C GLU A 925 -11.24 17.13 -12.70
N PHE A 926 -11.24 16.26 -13.70
CA PHE A 926 -10.08 15.45 -14.10
C PHE A 926 -9.60 15.74 -15.53
N ARG A 927 -10.15 16.76 -16.18
CA ARG A 927 -9.75 17.18 -17.52
C ARG A 927 -8.57 18.12 -17.48
N ALA A 928 -7.62 17.91 -18.39
CA ALA A 928 -6.61 18.91 -18.64
C ALA A 928 -7.22 20.13 -19.34
N PRO A 929 -6.75 21.37 -19.06
CA PRO A 929 -7.21 22.54 -19.79
C PRO A 929 -6.76 22.44 -21.26
N ALA A 930 -7.53 23.01 -22.19
CA ALA A 930 -7.20 22.97 -23.62
C ALA A 930 -5.83 23.63 -23.95
N SER A 931 -5.36 24.55 -23.09
CA SER A 931 -4.02 25.14 -23.20
C SER A 931 -2.88 24.15 -22.94
N PHE A 932 -3.14 23.03 -22.27
CA PHE A 932 -2.13 22.00 -22.00
C PHE A 932 -1.68 21.31 -23.30
N GLU A 933 -2.61 20.83 -24.11
CA GLU A 933 -2.31 20.15 -25.39
C GLU A 933 -1.53 21.07 -26.35
N ALA A 934 -1.73 22.40 -26.24
CA ALA A 934 -0.95 23.39 -26.98
C ALA A 934 0.51 23.52 -26.49
N ALA A 935 0.77 23.34 -25.19
CA ALA A 935 2.09 23.38 -24.59
C ALA A 935 2.85 22.03 -24.70
N HIS A 936 2.12 20.93 -24.79
CA HIS A 936 2.63 19.56 -24.91
C HIS A 936 2.01 18.84 -26.12
N PRO A 937 2.41 19.18 -27.36
CA PRO A 937 1.80 18.61 -28.56
C PRO A 937 1.87 17.08 -28.58
N GLY A 938 0.73 16.44 -28.85
CA GLY A 938 0.60 14.97 -28.89
C GLY A 938 0.11 14.34 -27.59
N PHE A 939 -0.05 15.13 -26.52
CA PHE A 939 -0.54 14.65 -25.23
C PHE A 939 -1.82 15.39 -24.82
N ALA A 940 -2.86 14.63 -24.48
CA ALA A 940 -4.14 15.20 -24.09
C ALA A 940 -4.18 15.64 -22.61
N SER A 941 -3.27 15.12 -21.79
CA SER A 941 -3.20 15.40 -20.36
C SER A 941 -1.78 15.25 -19.77
N PRO A 942 -1.51 15.86 -18.60
CA PRO A 942 -0.31 15.63 -17.79
C PRO A 942 -0.02 14.14 -17.55
N ASN A 943 -1.04 13.33 -17.29
CA ASN A 943 -0.89 11.89 -17.12
C ASN A 943 -0.32 11.21 -18.39
N ASP A 944 -0.70 11.65 -19.58
CA ASP A 944 -0.18 11.10 -20.84
C ASP A 944 1.31 11.39 -21.03
N VAL A 945 1.79 12.56 -20.58
CA VAL A 945 3.23 12.88 -20.57
C VAL A 945 3.98 11.93 -19.65
N LEU A 946 3.42 11.64 -18.46
CA LEU A 946 4.04 10.71 -17.51
C LEU A 946 4.07 9.26 -18.04
N LEU A 947 3.01 8.82 -18.71
CA LEU A 947 2.91 7.50 -19.33
C LEU A 947 3.90 7.34 -20.49
N ALA A 948 3.89 8.28 -21.44
CA ALA A 948 4.69 8.19 -22.66
C ALA A 948 6.20 8.27 -22.41
N ASN A 949 6.60 8.83 -21.27
CA ASN A 949 8.00 8.90 -20.85
C ASN A 949 8.33 7.93 -19.72
N HIS A 950 7.52 6.88 -19.52
CA HIS A 950 7.79 5.79 -18.56
C HIS A 950 8.01 6.28 -17.12
N ALA A 951 7.53 7.47 -16.75
CA ALA A 951 7.69 8.02 -15.41
C ALA A 951 6.83 7.25 -14.40
N ILE A 952 5.62 6.83 -14.80
CA ILE A 952 4.74 5.96 -14.00
C ILE A 952 5.30 4.53 -13.92
N GLU A 953 5.93 4.03 -14.98
CA GLU A 953 6.62 2.72 -14.98
C GLU A 953 7.78 2.74 -13.98
N GLY A 954 8.68 3.73 -14.11
CA GLY A 954 9.76 3.98 -13.17
C GLY A 954 10.84 2.90 -13.12
N LEU A 955 10.98 2.06 -14.14
CA LEU A 955 11.89 0.92 -14.15
C LEU A 955 13.18 1.23 -14.92
N SER A 956 14.23 1.61 -14.19
CA SER A 956 15.48 2.05 -14.78
C SER A 956 16.16 0.95 -15.61
N ARG A 957 16.05 -0.32 -15.17
CA ARG A 957 16.66 -1.50 -15.81
C ARG A 957 16.19 -1.78 -17.23
N LEU A 958 15.13 -1.13 -17.69
CA LEU A 958 14.62 -1.26 -19.06
C LEU A 958 15.35 -0.34 -20.04
N GLY A 959 16.18 0.58 -19.55
CA GLY A 959 17.00 1.45 -20.39
C GLY A 959 16.18 2.32 -21.35
N ARG A 960 15.01 2.80 -20.89
CA ARG A 960 14.05 3.57 -21.71
C ARG A 960 14.61 4.92 -22.17
N HIS A 961 15.42 5.55 -21.32
CA HIS A 961 15.89 6.93 -21.50
C HIS A 961 17.42 7.04 -21.28
N PRO A 962 18.24 6.40 -22.13
CA PRO A 962 19.69 6.44 -21.98
C PRO A 962 20.21 7.87 -22.16
N ALA A 963 21.06 8.34 -21.24
CA ALA A 963 21.65 9.69 -21.31
C ALA A 963 22.98 9.72 -22.09
N GLY A 964 23.54 8.55 -22.44
CA GLY A 964 24.79 8.40 -23.18
C GLY A 964 25.50 7.08 -22.87
N PRO A 965 26.71 6.85 -23.42
CA PRO A 965 27.50 5.66 -23.09
C PRO A 965 27.85 5.59 -21.60
N GLY A 966 27.55 4.46 -20.96
CA GLY A 966 27.72 4.26 -19.51
C GLY A 966 26.62 4.90 -18.67
N ALA A 967 25.51 5.32 -19.28
CA ALA A 967 24.35 5.92 -18.64
C ALA A 967 23.05 5.37 -19.25
N GLU A 968 23.03 4.06 -19.50
CA GLU A 968 21.97 3.37 -20.22
C GLU A 968 20.67 3.25 -19.41
N ASN A 969 20.75 3.16 -18.07
CA ASN A 969 19.60 2.94 -17.19
C ASN A 969 19.12 4.22 -16.52
N PHE A 970 19.30 5.37 -17.16
CA PHE A 970 18.74 6.62 -16.66
C PHE A 970 17.22 6.63 -16.81
N LEU A 971 16.55 7.12 -15.79
CA LEU A 971 15.15 7.53 -15.84
C LEU A 971 15.03 8.97 -16.37
N VAL A 972 13.79 9.39 -16.65
CA VAL A 972 13.47 10.76 -17.04
C VAL A 972 13.18 11.63 -15.82
N ASP A 973 13.70 12.85 -15.81
CA ASP A 973 13.33 13.90 -14.88
C ASP A 973 12.23 14.77 -15.50
N VAL A 974 10.98 14.54 -15.07
CA VAL A 974 9.80 15.19 -15.65
C VAL A 974 9.57 16.61 -15.13
N ASP A 975 10.04 16.91 -13.92
CA ASP A 975 9.82 18.21 -13.26
C ASP A 975 11.02 19.14 -13.37
N ASP A 976 12.22 18.58 -13.57
CA ASP A 976 13.48 19.30 -13.75
C ASP A 976 13.67 20.34 -12.63
N ILE A 977 13.48 19.88 -11.38
CA ILE A 977 13.47 20.74 -10.18
C ILE A 977 14.80 21.48 -10.02
N SER A 978 15.91 20.87 -10.42
CA SER A 978 17.24 21.48 -10.31
C SER A 978 17.53 22.54 -11.37
N ASP A 979 16.65 22.73 -12.35
CA ASP A 979 16.87 23.56 -13.54
C ASP A 979 18.14 23.17 -14.33
N GLY A 980 18.44 21.86 -14.39
CA GLY A 980 19.60 21.31 -15.09
C GLY A 980 20.94 21.47 -14.35
N ARG A 981 20.90 21.71 -13.02
CA ARG A 981 22.10 21.78 -12.17
C ARG A 981 22.58 20.40 -11.70
N GLN A 982 21.75 19.36 -11.82
CA GLN A 982 22.11 18.00 -11.45
C GLN A 982 22.84 17.25 -12.56
N PHE A 983 23.90 16.56 -12.17
CA PHE A 983 24.71 15.69 -13.02
C PHE A 983 25.06 14.43 -12.25
N PHE A 984 25.22 13.31 -12.96
CA PHE A 984 25.38 11.99 -12.37
C PHE A 984 26.59 11.24 -12.93
N SER A 985 27.14 10.31 -12.15
CA SER A 985 28.20 9.41 -12.61
C SER A 985 27.68 8.27 -13.48
N THR A 986 28.58 7.68 -14.25
CA THR A 986 28.35 6.46 -15.06
C THR A 986 28.11 5.19 -14.24
N ASP A 987 28.26 5.24 -12.91
CA ASP A 987 27.83 4.15 -12.03
C ASP A 987 26.31 4.17 -11.76
N GLU A 988 25.64 5.23 -12.23
CA GLU A 988 24.19 5.45 -12.16
C GLU A 988 23.65 5.47 -10.72
N ARG A 989 24.51 5.77 -9.74
CA ARG A 989 24.18 5.75 -8.30
C ARG A 989 24.48 7.05 -7.59
N ASN A 990 25.43 7.84 -8.10
CA ASN A 990 25.91 9.04 -7.42
C ASN A 990 25.75 10.27 -8.30
N GLN A 991 25.50 11.43 -7.67
CA GLN A 991 25.74 12.69 -8.36
C GLN A 991 27.25 12.88 -8.55
N ARG A 992 27.60 13.57 -9.64
CA ARG A 992 28.97 13.93 -9.96
C ARG A 992 28.96 15.30 -10.62
N PRO A 993 29.76 16.28 -10.16
CA PRO A 993 29.82 17.59 -10.79
C PRO A 993 30.11 17.51 -12.30
N GLN A 994 29.55 18.44 -13.07
CA GLN A 994 29.81 18.51 -14.52
C GLN A 994 31.32 18.67 -14.81
N SER A 995 32.02 19.46 -14.00
CA SER A 995 33.48 19.68 -14.10
C SER A 995 34.27 18.38 -14.04
N ASP A 996 33.72 17.37 -13.38
CA ASP A 996 34.38 16.09 -13.14
C ASP A 996 33.92 15.03 -14.14
N GLY A 997 33.15 15.40 -15.17
CA GLY A 997 32.60 14.46 -16.16
C GLY A 997 31.24 13.87 -15.78
N GLY A 998 30.46 14.57 -14.96
CA GLY A 998 29.07 14.21 -14.71
C GLY A 998 28.19 14.30 -15.96
N ILE A 999 27.22 13.39 -16.06
CA ILE A 999 26.27 13.26 -17.16
C ILE A 999 24.95 13.90 -16.76
N ALA A 1000 24.42 14.77 -17.62
CA ALA A 1000 23.14 15.40 -17.39
C ALA A 1000 22.00 14.37 -17.54
N PRO A 1001 20.97 14.43 -16.70
CA PRO A 1001 19.80 13.57 -16.85
C PRO A 1001 19.00 13.89 -18.13
N VAL A 1002 18.21 12.92 -18.57
CA VAL A 1002 17.17 13.13 -19.59
C VAL A 1002 16.02 13.90 -18.94
N THR A 1003 15.59 15.01 -19.55
CA THR A 1003 14.52 15.87 -19.03
C THR A 1003 13.47 16.16 -20.10
N LEU A 1004 12.31 16.66 -19.70
CA LEU A 1004 11.40 17.29 -20.67
C LEU A 1004 12.00 18.62 -21.15
N GLY A 1005 12.25 18.72 -22.46
CA GLY A 1005 12.69 19.92 -23.15
C GLY A 1005 14.21 20.05 -23.28
N ARG A 1006 14.98 19.28 -22.50
CA ARG A 1006 16.45 19.19 -22.62
C ARG A 1006 16.91 17.74 -22.66
N ASN A 1007 17.95 17.48 -23.44
CA ASN A 1007 18.66 16.18 -23.45
C ASN A 1007 17.82 14.96 -23.85
N GLY A 1008 16.74 15.12 -24.64
CA GLY A 1008 16.18 13.98 -25.38
C GLY A 1008 14.66 13.90 -25.50
N VAL A 1009 13.88 14.55 -24.63
CA VAL A 1009 12.40 14.52 -24.70
C VAL A 1009 11.83 15.91 -25.06
N PRO A 1010 10.92 16.04 -26.03
CA PRO A 1010 10.27 17.33 -26.34
C PRO A 1010 9.29 17.82 -25.26
N GLY A 1011 9.03 19.13 -25.21
CA GLY A 1011 8.04 19.77 -24.34
C GLY A 1011 8.65 20.41 -23.07
N PRO A 1012 7.96 21.34 -22.40
CA PRO A 1012 8.46 21.93 -21.16
C PRO A 1012 8.34 20.97 -19.96
N ALA A 1013 9.16 21.21 -18.93
CA ALA A 1013 9.02 20.55 -17.63
C ALA A 1013 7.58 20.61 -17.11
N LEU A 1014 7.09 19.51 -16.52
CA LEU A 1014 5.67 19.33 -16.24
C LEU A 1014 5.18 20.26 -15.13
N ARG A 1015 5.91 20.34 -14.00
CA ARG A 1015 5.75 21.36 -12.95
C ARG A 1015 4.28 21.65 -12.63
N TRP A 1016 3.53 20.61 -12.29
CA TRP A 1016 2.06 20.67 -12.28
C TRP A 1016 1.47 21.07 -10.92
N SER A 1017 0.41 21.88 -10.95
CA SER A 1017 -0.34 22.27 -9.76
C SER A 1017 -1.81 22.55 -10.06
N ARG A 1018 -2.60 22.63 -9.01
CA ARG A 1018 -4.02 22.96 -9.06
C ARG A 1018 -4.43 23.75 -7.82
N ARG A 1019 -5.26 24.76 -7.98
CA ARG A 1019 -5.94 25.42 -6.84
C ARG A 1019 -6.75 24.40 -6.06
N SER A 1020 -6.64 24.43 -4.73
CA SER A 1020 -7.27 23.48 -3.81
C SER A 1020 -8.76 23.78 -3.59
N VAL A 1021 -9.53 23.77 -4.67
CA VAL A 1021 -10.98 24.01 -4.71
C VAL A 1021 -11.60 23.15 -5.79
N ALA A 1022 -12.81 22.64 -5.56
CA ALA A 1022 -13.63 22.06 -6.62
C ALA A 1022 -13.94 23.11 -7.70
N MET A 1023 -14.12 22.67 -8.94
CA MET A 1023 -14.52 23.53 -10.04
C MET A 1023 -15.91 24.12 -9.77
N SER A 1024 -16.10 25.41 -10.07
CA SER A 1024 -17.42 26.05 -9.98
C SER A 1024 -18.39 25.56 -11.08
N GLY A 1025 -17.86 24.97 -12.15
CA GLY A 1025 -18.59 24.29 -13.21
C GLY A 1025 -17.65 23.64 -14.23
N PRO A 1026 -18.16 22.89 -15.23
CA PRO A 1026 -17.34 22.06 -16.12
C PRO A 1026 -16.28 22.77 -16.99
N ASN A 1027 -16.32 24.12 -17.05
CA ASN A 1027 -15.43 24.95 -17.87
C ASN A 1027 -14.55 25.87 -16.99
N ASP A 1028 -14.46 25.62 -15.68
CA ASP A 1028 -13.66 26.43 -14.75
C ASP A 1028 -12.17 26.06 -14.82
N ASP A 1029 -11.52 26.44 -15.91
CA ASP A 1029 -10.08 26.20 -16.11
C ASP A 1029 -9.19 27.04 -15.17
N THR A 1030 -9.79 27.97 -14.41
CA THR A 1030 -9.02 28.81 -13.48
C THR A 1030 -8.38 27.99 -12.36
N VAL A 1031 -8.91 26.80 -12.06
CA VAL A 1031 -8.33 25.87 -11.09
C VAL A 1031 -6.94 25.38 -11.49
N TRP A 1032 -6.59 25.39 -12.78
CA TRP A 1032 -5.28 24.98 -13.30
C TRP A 1032 -4.26 26.11 -13.36
N THR A 1033 -4.66 27.34 -13.02
CA THR A 1033 -3.77 28.50 -13.04
C THR A 1033 -3.20 28.76 -11.64
N TYR A 1034 -1.91 28.51 -11.47
CA TYR A 1034 -1.19 28.81 -10.23
C TYR A 1034 -1.33 30.29 -9.84
N ALA A 1035 -1.54 30.55 -8.55
CA ALA A 1035 -1.56 31.89 -7.99
C ALA A 1035 -0.94 31.85 -6.58
N SER A 1036 0.20 32.52 -6.42
CA SER A 1036 0.89 32.59 -5.12
C SER A 1036 -0.02 33.19 -4.04
N GLY A 1037 -0.04 32.58 -2.86
CA GLY A 1037 -0.92 33.00 -1.76
C GLY A 1037 -2.34 32.45 -1.83
N VAL A 1038 -2.70 31.73 -2.90
CA VAL A 1038 -3.97 30.99 -3.01
C VAL A 1038 -3.73 29.52 -2.63
N PRO A 1039 -4.61 28.88 -1.84
CA PRO A 1039 -4.51 27.46 -1.52
C PRO A 1039 -4.34 26.61 -2.79
N THR A 1040 -3.21 25.91 -2.88
CA THR A 1040 -2.78 25.18 -4.07
C THR A 1040 -2.24 23.82 -3.68
N SER A 1041 -2.74 22.79 -4.35
CA SER A 1041 -2.25 21.42 -4.30
C SER A 1041 -1.34 21.15 -5.51
N GLY A 1042 -0.40 20.24 -5.37
CA GLY A 1042 0.59 19.98 -6.41
C GLY A 1042 1.14 18.57 -6.36
N MET A 1043 1.93 18.24 -7.36
CA MET A 1043 2.66 17.00 -7.43
C MET A 1043 4.09 17.29 -7.87
N VAL A 1044 5.06 16.69 -7.19
CA VAL A 1044 6.49 16.85 -7.47
C VAL A 1044 7.18 15.49 -7.45
N SER A 1045 8.08 15.27 -8.40
CA SER A 1045 8.85 14.03 -8.59
C SER A 1045 10.36 14.36 -8.65
N PRO A 1046 10.99 14.73 -7.51
CA PRO A 1046 12.43 14.95 -7.43
C PRO A 1046 13.24 13.77 -7.98
N TYR A 1047 14.21 14.09 -8.84
CA TYR A 1047 15.17 13.13 -9.36
C TYR A 1047 16.43 13.11 -8.51
N VAL A 1048 16.60 12.05 -7.73
CA VAL A 1048 17.65 11.95 -6.71
C VAL A 1048 18.80 11.07 -7.18
N GLN A 1049 18.51 9.96 -7.86
CA GLN A 1049 19.50 9.03 -8.41
C GLN A 1049 19.02 8.48 -9.76
N PRO A 1050 19.94 8.20 -10.71
CA PRO A 1050 19.56 7.79 -12.06
C PRO A 1050 18.71 6.52 -12.14
N ARG A 1051 18.98 5.57 -11.26
CA ARG A 1051 18.28 4.27 -11.20
C ARG A 1051 16.98 4.28 -10.39
N GLY A 1052 16.60 5.46 -9.89
CA GLY A 1052 15.51 5.61 -8.93
C GLY A 1052 15.90 5.23 -7.52
N ILE A 1053 15.10 5.71 -6.56
CA ILE A 1053 15.37 5.53 -5.14
C ILE A 1053 14.10 5.75 -4.31
N HIS A 1054 14.03 5.09 -3.15
CA HIS A 1054 13.01 5.36 -2.16
C HIS A 1054 13.40 6.50 -1.23
N GLY A 1055 12.62 7.59 -1.27
CA GLY A 1055 12.85 8.77 -0.43
C GLY A 1055 14.14 9.51 -0.80
N PHE A 1056 14.69 10.25 0.17
CA PHE A 1056 15.89 11.05 -0.03
C PHE A 1056 17.09 10.39 0.65
N GLN A 1057 18.21 10.24 -0.07
CA GLN A 1057 19.50 9.79 0.50
C GLN A 1057 20.54 10.91 0.42
N LYS A 1058 21.59 10.81 1.26
CA LYS A 1058 22.72 11.75 1.34
C LYS A 1058 22.28 13.20 1.51
N ILE A 1059 21.88 13.52 2.73
CA ILE A 1059 21.45 14.87 3.14
C ILE A 1059 22.68 15.63 3.65
N TYR A 1060 22.78 16.92 3.31
CA TYR A 1060 23.88 17.79 3.70
C TYR A 1060 25.22 17.42 3.07
N ASP A 1061 25.20 17.07 1.80
CA ASP A 1061 26.40 16.74 1.05
C ASP A 1061 26.75 17.90 0.12
N SER A 1062 27.67 18.75 0.58
CA SER A 1062 28.15 19.94 -0.15
C SER A 1062 28.97 19.60 -1.40
N SER A 1063 29.31 18.33 -1.62
CA SER A 1063 29.96 17.89 -2.85
C SER A 1063 28.99 17.69 -4.01
N LEU A 1064 27.68 17.66 -3.74
CA LEU A 1064 26.64 17.54 -4.76
C LEU A 1064 26.54 18.85 -5.55
N GLY A 1065 26.26 18.73 -6.86
CA GLY A 1065 26.00 19.90 -7.70
C GLY A 1065 24.64 20.55 -7.41
N PHE A 1066 23.72 19.77 -6.84
CA PHE A 1066 22.45 20.24 -6.28
C PHE A 1066 21.97 19.24 -5.21
N ASP A 1067 21.94 19.64 -3.94
CA ASP A 1067 21.42 18.82 -2.84
C ASP A 1067 19.87 18.79 -2.88
N MET A 1068 19.34 17.84 -3.65
CA MET A 1068 17.91 17.62 -3.81
C MET A 1068 17.22 17.31 -2.48
N ALA A 1069 17.91 16.65 -1.54
CA ALA A 1069 17.31 16.29 -0.26
C ALA A 1069 17.07 17.52 0.60
N VAL A 1070 18.09 18.39 0.75
CA VAL A 1070 17.97 19.65 1.49
C VAL A 1070 16.91 20.55 0.85
N TYR A 1071 16.92 20.65 -0.49
CA TYR A 1071 15.90 21.39 -1.23
C TYR A 1071 14.48 20.88 -0.93
N MET A 1072 14.24 19.57 -1.01
CA MET A 1072 12.91 18.98 -0.83
C MET A 1072 12.40 19.11 0.61
N PHE A 1073 13.24 18.88 1.63
CA PHE A 1073 12.83 19.09 3.02
C PHE A 1073 12.51 20.57 3.31
N SER A 1074 13.28 21.50 2.74
CA SER A 1074 13.00 22.94 2.86
C SER A 1074 11.74 23.34 2.10
N MET A 1075 11.47 22.74 0.93
CA MET A 1075 10.21 22.91 0.20
C MET A 1075 9.02 22.43 1.03
N VAL A 1076 9.10 21.24 1.65
CA VAL A 1076 8.08 20.70 2.54
C VAL A 1076 7.81 21.68 3.68
N GLY A 1077 8.87 22.14 4.36
CA GLY A 1077 8.76 23.11 5.46
C GLY A 1077 8.09 24.41 5.04
N ARG A 1078 8.47 24.97 3.88
CA ARG A 1078 7.88 26.20 3.34
C ARG A 1078 6.43 26.02 2.90
N TYR A 1079 6.11 24.94 2.20
CA TYR A 1079 4.76 24.66 1.72
C TYR A 1079 3.79 24.54 2.91
N LEU A 1080 4.19 23.81 3.95
CA LEU A 1080 3.36 23.62 5.14
C LEU A 1080 3.22 24.90 5.96
N GLN A 1081 4.30 25.64 6.15
CA GLN A 1081 4.27 26.92 6.89
C GLN A 1081 3.35 27.96 6.23
N THR A 1082 3.26 27.96 4.90
CA THR A 1082 2.38 28.88 4.17
C THR A 1082 0.93 28.38 4.07
N GLY A 1083 0.57 27.30 4.77
CA GLY A 1083 -0.76 26.70 4.70
C GLY A 1083 -1.07 26.10 3.33
N GLY A 1084 -0.04 25.69 2.58
CA GLY A 1084 -0.16 25.13 1.24
C GLY A 1084 -0.57 26.17 0.19
N THR A 1085 0.03 27.36 0.24
CA THR A 1085 -0.23 28.46 -0.71
C THR A 1085 0.98 28.83 -1.56
N VAL A 1086 2.16 28.29 -1.24
CA VAL A 1086 3.41 28.56 -1.97
C VAL A 1086 4.11 27.25 -2.32
N ILE A 1087 4.21 26.97 -3.63
CA ILE A 1087 5.10 25.95 -4.18
C ILE A 1087 6.33 26.69 -4.74
N PRO A 1088 7.53 26.56 -4.13
CA PRO A 1088 8.67 27.43 -4.39
C PRO A 1088 9.05 27.63 -5.87
N TYR A 1089 9.25 26.56 -6.65
CA TYR A 1089 9.62 26.70 -8.07
C TYR A 1089 8.50 27.27 -8.95
N LEU A 1090 7.25 27.28 -8.49
CA LEU A 1090 6.14 27.96 -9.19
C LEU A 1090 6.02 29.42 -8.76
N ALA A 1091 6.31 29.71 -7.49
CA ALA A 1091 6.24 31.05 -6.91
C ALA A 1091 7.39 31.94 -7.36
N ASP A 1092 8.61 31.39 -7.41
CA ASP A 1092 9.83 32.06 -7.84
C ASP A 1092 10.71 31.10 -8.67
N PRO A 1093 10.37 30.88 -9.95
CA PRO A 1093 11.09 29.94 -10.82
C PRO A 1093 12.58 30.22 -10.99
N THR A 1094 13.03 31.44 -10.71
CA THR A 1094 14.45 31.84 -10.87
C THR A 1094 15.24 31.85 -9.58
N GLY A 1095 14.59 32.11 -8.44
CA GLY A 1095 15.23 32.29 -7.14
C GLY A 1095 15.03 31.14 -6.15
N HIS A 1096 14.20 30.14 -6.47
CA HIS A 1096 13.88 29.03 -5.55
C HIS A 1096 15.08 28.19 -5.10
N HIS A 1097 16.20 28.20 -5.85
CA HIS A 1097 17.40 27.43 -5.54
C HIS A 1097 18.03 27.73 -4.17
N CYS A 1098 17.72 28.89 -3.56
CA CYS A 1098 18.17 29.21 -2.21
C CYS A 1098 17.66 28.22 -1.14
N LEU A 1099 16.71 27.34 -1.47
CA LEU A 1099 16.24 26.28 -0.60
C LEU A 1099 17.24 25.14 -0.46
N GLU A 1100 18.09 24.93 -1.46
CA GLU A 1100 19.11 23.88 -1.49
C GLU A 1100 20.20 24.09 -0.42
N ASP A 1101 20.48 25.33 -0.07
CA ASP A 1101 21.53 25.71 0.89
C ASP A 1101 20.99 26.51 2.09
N SER A 1102 19.67 26.59 2.23
CA SER A 1102 18.96 27.33 3.28
C SER A 1102 19.31 28.84 3.32
N THR A 1103 19.67 29.44 2.19
CA THR A 1103 20.05 30.86 2.12
C THR A 1103 18.89 31.81 1.82
N CYS A 1104 17.70 31.28 1.57
CA CYS A 1104 16.51 32.08 1.23
C CYS A 1104 16.25 33.19 2.25
N ALA A 1105 15.84 34.36 1.76
CA ALA A 1105 15.61 35.54 2.61
C ALA A 1105 14.54 35.30 3.70
N PHE A 1106 13.55 34.44 3.43
CA PHE A 1106 12.47 34.11 4.37
C PHE A 1106 12.83 33.04 5.41
N ILE A 1107 14.06 32.51 5.40
CA ILE A 1107 14.56 31.56 6.42
C ILE A 1107 15.32 32.32 7.53
N ARG A 1108 15.70 33.60 7.29
CA ARG A 1108 16.61 34.36 8.15
C ARG A 1108 15.94 35.10 9.30
#